data_AF-A0A523Q9F2-F1
#
_entry.id   AF-A0A523Q9F2-F1
#
_cell.length_a   1.000
_cell.length_b   1.000
_cell.length_c   1.000
_cell.angle_alpha   90.00
_cell.angle_beta   90.00
_cell.angle_gamma   90.00
#
_symmetry.space_group_name_H-M   'P 1'
#
loop_
_entity.id
_entity.type
_entity.pdbx_description
1 polymer ?
#
loop_
_entity_poly.entity_id
_entity_poly.type
_entity_poly.pdbx_seq_one_letter_code
_entity_poly.pdbx_strand_id
1 'polypeptide(L)'
;MAVSNSGALGSAATGTTVANGATLEISGGISMAESLSIAGSGVGGFGALRNVGDNNTLTARVTQTAASSIKSDAGLLTLAPSSGSAVSGTYALTLGGAGDLSINGPVAISGGTVTKQDAGTLTLSGANTYTGATIISGGVLHAQSDTALGTASGGVTVASGAVLRLGKASGNLAIGAEALTLADGGIVHNVAGNNTYAGGVTLSGDATISVDTGTSLAFTATGANQTIAANKVLTLVANGNLSWTKPLAGSGSLALIGSGSFTGNYSAVTGTQLVATSLPLYVRFYDPTGSDYSSIYGSTPDYKMGFFTAASGGLRIGAAPYVDYTLSGLTLNGTSPTASSSAGSYLFNYVSGLSFNSAAFSLLGAGDATPWTITPKALTLSGLTVVSKPYDGSASANFGSVGTLTGVIAADIGQVSLASGYSASFADKNVGTGKAVTLNNFSLSGSAASNYSLTIPTGLSANITQLASVNWTGGLSGNWFDSANWAGGAVPDRSNVALVTAPSGTLITFNPPGGEPAVNITGLNLGSGTLAQTGGTLNIGASGLQAGALQQSAGTLALTGAFTLAGPASLGGTLSSTGAMTLNGPVSLLGNATLSTTNQAITLGGSIDSDGSPRSLTVNAGTGSVTLTGAVGSTSPLSALTISGSALSLSGDVTLDGTGLLSLTHTAASTFSGALLGNANRLTKAGAGNLTLTSDLMATGTTTISAGTLTLGNGGASGSVAGAIVNSGSLVINRSAPVTLAGNISGNGTLNLAADSTLTLTGNKTSTGSHLRHGHAGASGSGRIDLNRRIELHRGHHHQRRHPDRRPFPRLGHHRQRHHGG
;
A
#
# COMPACT_ATOMS: atom_id res chain seq x y z
N MET A 1 40.08 -49.33 4.88
CA MET A 1 40.54 -47.97 5.28
C MET A 1 39.33 -47.22 5.78
N ALA A 2 39.39 -46.54 6.92
CA ALA A 2 38.28 -45.76 7.45
C ALA A 2 38.57 -44.25 7.37
N VAL A 3 37.57 -43.48 6.94
CA VAL A 3 37.63 -42.03 6.76
C VAL A 3 36.55 -41.37 7.61
N SER A 4 36.98 -40.43 8.46
CA SER A 4 36.11 -39.64 9.34
C SER A 4 36.34 -38.13 9.23
N ASN A 5 37.08 -37.69 8.21
CA ASN A 5 37.35 -36.27 7.93
C ASN A 5 37.22 -36.01 6.42
N SER A 6 36.57 -34.89 6.05
CA SER A 6 36.25 -34.53 4.66
C SER A 6 37.46 -34.44 3.72
N GLY A 7 38.65 -34.14 4.23
CA GLY A 7 39.89 -34.02 3.46
C GLY A 7 40.80 -35.25 3.50
N ALA A 8 40.41 -36.35 4.16
CA ALA A 8 41.33 -37.46 4.44
C ALA A 8 41.86 -38.20 3.20
N LEU A 9 41.17 -38.10 2.06
CA LEU A 9 41.60 -38.70 0.80
C LEU A 9 42.27 -37.70 -0.17
N GLY A 10 42.41 -36.43 0.23
CA GLY A 10 42.96 -35.38 -0.61
C GLY A 10 41.96 -34.71 -1.55
N SER A 11 42.49 -33.90 -2.48
CA SER A 11 41.76 -33.18 -3.53
C SER A 11 42.36 -33.44 -4.92
N ALA A 12 42.94 -34.63 -5.13
CA ALA A 12 43.82 -34.91 -6.26
C ALA A 12 43.03 -35.27 -7.53
N ALA A 13 43.48 -34.76 -8.68
CA ALA A 13 42.82 -34.94 -9.97
C ALA A 13 42.71 -36.40 -10.45
N THR A 14 43.48 -37.34 -9.89
CA THR A 14 43.53 -38.74 -10.31
C THR A 14 42.57 -39.67 -9.55
N GLY A 15 41.93 -39.20 -8.47
CA GLY A 15 41.00 -40.00 -7.67
C GLY A 15 41.67 -41.05 -6.78
N THR A 16 40.90 -41.61 -5.84
CA THR A 16 41.30 -42.73 -4.96
C THR A 16 40.80 -44.06 -5.51
N THR A 17 41.64 -45.09 -5.56
CA THR A 17 41.26 -46.44 -6.02
C THR A 17 41.06 -47.40 -4.85
N VAL A 18 39.87 -47.98 -4.75
CA VAL A 18 39.56 -49.12 -3.87
C VAL A 18 39.66 -50.40 -4.69
N ALA A 19 40.76 -51.13 -4.49
CA ALA A 19 41.04 -52.38 -5.20
C ALA A 19 40.05 -53.49 -4.83
N ASN A 20 39.95 -54.52 -5.69
CA ASN A 20 39.09 -55.67 -5.44
C ASN A 20 39.41 -56.33 -4.08
N GLY A 21 38.36 -56.60 -3.30
CA GLY A 21 38.47 -57.16 -1.94
C GLY A 21 38.78 -56.12 -0.85
N ALA A 22 39.06 -54.86 -1.20
CA ALA A 22 39.25 -53.77 -0.23
C ALA A 22 37.94 -53.03 0.04
N THR A 23 37.85 -52.39 1.21
CA THR A 23 36.73 -51.52 1.60
C THR A 23 37.24 -50.15 2.05
N LEU A 24 36.61 -49.11 1.52
CA LEU A 24 36.67 -47.75 2.04
C LEU A 24 35.43 -47.50 2.92
N GLU A 25 35.67 -47.34 4.21
CA GLU A 25 34.67 -47.03 5.23
C GLU A 25 34.58 -45.52 5.44
N ILE A 26 33.36 -45.01 5.56
CA ILE A 26 33.06 -43.59 5.78
C ILE A 26 32.17 -43.44 7.00
N SER A 27 32.47 -42.46 7.85
CA SER A 27 31.72 -42.11 9.06
C SER A 27 31.95 -40.64 9.45
N GLY A 28 31.21 -40.11 10.43
CA GLY A 28 31.47 -38.80 11.02
C GLY A 28 30.73 -37.61 10.39
N GLY A 29 29.74 -37.86 9.54
CA GLY A 29 28.88 -36.80 8.99
C GLY A 29 29.56 -35.91 7.95
N ILE A 30 30.49 -36.45 7.16
CA ILE A 30 31.40 -35.70 6.31
C ILE A 30 30.92 -35.57 4.86
N SER A 31 31.37 -34.52 4.19
CA SER A 31 31.22 -34.32 2.74
C SER A 31 32.58 -34.41 2.05
N MET A 32 32.74 -35.36 1.13
CA MET A 32 34.00 -35.66 0.43
C MET A 32 33.88 -35.30 -1.05
N ALA A 33 34.93 -34.71 -1.61
CA ALA A 33 34.99 -34.28 -3.02
C ALA A 33 35.96 -35.09 -3.87
N GLU A 34 36.58 -36.12 -3.30
CA GLU A 34 37.52 -36.99 -4.02
C GLU A 34 36.76 -37.97 -4.93
N SER A 35 37.20 -38.09 -6.18
CA SER A 35 36.64 -39.11 -7.10
C SER A 35 37.11 -40.50 -6.70
N LEU A 36 36.24 -41.50 -6.76
CA LEU A 36 36.57 -42.87 -6.35
C LEU A 36 36.54 -43.82 -7.54
N SER A 37 37.51 -44.71 -7.64
CA SER A 37 37.46 -45.91 -8.50
C SER A 37 37.30 -47.14 -7.63
N ILE A 38 36.22 -47.92 -7.81
CA ILE A 38 35.90 -49.06 -6.94
C ILE A 38 35.81 -50.38 -7.72
N ALA A 39 36.20 -51.47 -7.05
CA ALA A 39 36.05 -52.83 -7.54
C ALA A 39 35.65 -53.79 -6.41
N GLY A 40 34.77 -54.75 -6.73
CA GLY A 40 34.47 -55.90 -5.87
C GLY A 40 33.43 -55.64 -4.78
N SER A 41 33.18 -56.67 -3.98
CA SER A 41 32.19 -56.62 -2.90
C SER A 41 32.71 -55.99 -1.60
N GLY A 42 33.98 -55.62 -1.58
CA GLY A 42 34.72 -55.27 -0.37
C GLY A 42 34.87 -56.41 0.63
N VAL A 43 35.51 -56.10 1.75
CA VAL A 43 35.77 -57.03 2.86
C VAL A 43 34.44 -57.52 3.43
N GLY A 44 34.28 -58.85 3.53
CA GLY A 44 33.05 -59.47 4.07
C GLY A 44 31.78 -59.25 3.25
N GLY A 45 31.88 -58.68 2.04
CA GLY A 45 30.71 -58.36 1.22
C GLY A 45 29.94 -57.12 1.69
N PHE A 46 30.55 -56.26 2.50
CA PHE A 46 29.92 -55.06 3.05
C PHE A 46 30.04 -53.80 2.18
N GLY A 47 30.47 -53.91 0.93
CA GLY A 47 30.71 -52.75 0.07
C GLY A 47 32.19 -52.52 -0.17
N ALA A 48 32.57 -52.27 -1.41
CA ALA A 48 33.83 -51.59 -1.71
C ALA A 48 33.81 -50.15 -1.18
N LEU A 49 32.63 -49.52 -1.20
CA LEU A 49 32.33 -48.27 -0.49
C LEU A 49 31.28 -48.55 0.59
N ARG A 50 31.58 -48.23 1.84
CA ARG A 50 30.76 -48.60 3.01
C ARG A 50 30.57 -47.40 3.92
N ASN A 51 29.34 -46.98 4.13
CA ASN A 51 28.98 -46.00 5.16
C ASN A 51 28.69 -46.74 6.46
N VAL A 52 29.46 -46.48 7.51
CA VAL A 52 29.36 -47.23 8.78
C VAL A 52 28.32 -46.60 9.72
N GLY A 53 28.11 -45.28 9.61
CA GLY A 53 27.18 -44.50 10.42
C GLY A 53 27.15 -43.04 9.97
N ASP A 54 26.30 -42.22 10.62
CA ASP A 54 26.08 -40.80 10.27
C ASP A 54 25.63 -40.56 8.81
N ASN A 55 25.32 -39.30 8.50
CA ASN A 55 24.95 -38.88 7.15
C ASN A 55 26.18 -38.36 6.40
N ASN A 56 26.67 -39.11 5.41
CA ASN A 56 27.87 -38.77 4.66
C ASN A 56 27.54 -38.50 3.19
N THR A 57 28.28 -37.58 2.56
CA THR A 57 28.03 -37.16 1.18
C THR A 57 29.29 -37.25 0.33
N LEU A 58 29.21 -37.87 -0.85
CA LEU A 58 30.23 -37.79 -1.89
C LEU A 58 29.74 -36.84 -2.99
N THR A 59 30.52 -35.80 -3.23
CA THR A 59 30.25 -34.75 -4.23
C THR A 59 31.02 -34.94 -5.53
N ALA A 60 31.74 -36.05 -5.65
CA ALA A 60 32.44 -36.46 -6.85
C ALA A 60 31.97 -37.84 -7.34
N ARG A 61 32.35 -38.18 -8.58
CA ARG A 61 31.92 -39.40 -9.26
C ARG A 61 32.56 -40.65 -8.67
N VAL A 62 31.77 -41.73 -8.58
CA VAL A 62 32.25 -43.09 -8.34
C VAL A 62 32.34 -43.85 -9.67
N THR A 63 33.50 -44.38 -9.99
CA THR A 63 33.78 -45.12 -11.23
C THR A 63 34.00 -46.59 -10.90
N GLN A 64 33.27 -47.49 -11.55
CA GLN A 64 33.47 -48.93 -11.39
C GLN A 64 34.56 -49.44 -12.32
N THR A 65 35.51 -50.19 -11.78
CA THR A 65 36.55 -50.91 -12.54
C THR A 65 36.30 -52.43 -12.56
N ALA A 66 35.36 -52.92 -11.77
CA ALA A 66 34.78 -54.26 -11.81
C ALA A 66 33.37 -54.23 -11.18
N ALA A 67 32.64 -55.35 -11.20
CA ALA A 67 31.37 -55.47 -10.46
C ALA A 67 31.59 -55.07 -9.00
N SER A 68 30.77 -54.16 -8.49
CA SER A 68 31.05 -53.46 -7.24
C SER A 68 29.82 -53.33 -6.35
N SER A 69 30.04 -53.19 -5.05
CA SER A 69 28.97 -52.89 -4.10
C SER A 69 29.22 -51.62 -3.30
N ILE A 70 28.14 -50.87 -3.05
CA ILE A 70 28.11 -49.67 -2.21
C ILE A 70 27.04 -49.90 -1.14
N LYS A 71 27.39 -49.78 0.14
CA LYS A 71 26.45 -50.05 1.24
C LYS A 71 26.46 -48.98 2.31
N SER A 72 25.34 -48.85 3.02
CA SER A 72 25.21 -48.07 4.25
C SER A 72 24.72 -48.95 5.39
N ASP A 73 25.54 -49.18 6.40
CA ASP A 73 25.15 -49.93 7.60
C ASP A 73 24.15 -49.16 8.45
N ALA A 74 24.36 -47.86 8.60
CA ALA A 74 23.53 -46.93 9.36
C ALA A 74 23.68 -45.51 8.81
N GLY A 75 22.69 -44.64 9.05
CA GLY A 75 22.68 -43.28 8.50
C GLY A 75 22.51 -43.24 6.97
N LEU A 76 22.63 -42.05 6.38
CA LEU A 76 22.43 -41.80 4.95
C LEU A 76 23.77 -41.60 4.22
N LEU A 77 24.06 -42.43 3.22
CA LEU A 77 25.12 -42.14 2.25
C LEU A 77 24.54 -41.50 0.99
N THR A 78 24.93 -40.26 0.71
CA THR A 78 24.49 -39.50 -0.46
C THR A 78 25.59 -39.44 -1.52
N LEU A 79 25.28 -39.84 -2.76
CA LEU A 79 26.11 -39.64 -3.95
C LEU A 79 25.50 -38.50 -4.78
N ALA A 80 26.06 -37.30 -4.67
CA ALA A 80 25.53 -36.08 -5.27
C ALA A 80 26.65 -35.30 -5.99
N PRO A 81 27.13 -35.78 -7.15
CA PRO A 81 28.15 -35.05 -7.89
C PRO A 81 27.61 -33.69 -8.34
N SER A 82 28.47 -32.66 -8.32
CA SER A 82 28.12 -31.31 -8.81
C SER A 82 27.91 -31.27 -10.33
N SER A 83 28.44 -32.25 -11.07
CA SER A 83 28.20 -32.46 -12.50
C SER A 83 28.49 -33.91 -12.92
N GLY A 84 27.79 -34.39 -13.95
CA GLY A 84 27.97 -35.73 -14.51
C GLY A 84 27.33 -36.85 -13.68
N SER A 85 27.68 -38.09 -14.00
CA SER A 85 27.12 -39.30 -13.36
C SER A 85 27.62 -39.46 -11.93
N ALA A 86 26.73 -39.87 -11.02
CA ALA A 86 27.08 -40.24 -9.65
C ALA A 86 27.87 -41.55 -9.62
N VAL A 87 27.45 -42.51 -10.47
CA VAL A 87 28.15 -43.78 -10.68
C VAL A 87 28.32 -44.02 -12.17
N SER A 88 29.51 -44.40 -12.61
CA SER A 88 29.80 -44.76 -14.02
C SER A 88 30.53 -46.08 -14.16
N GLY A 89 30.35 -46.78 -15.28
CA GLY A 89 31.05 -48.04 -15.59
C GLY A 89 30.28 -48.91 -16.59
N THR A 90 30.57 -50.21 -16.60
CA THR A 90 29.84 -51.21 -17.43
C THR A 90 29.48 -52.47 -16.64
N TYR A 91 29.75 -52.48 -15.33
CA TYR A 91 29.61 -53.67 -14.48
C TYR A 91 28.36 -53.60 -13.62
N ALA A 92 27.95 -54.76 -13.09
CA ALA A 92 26.84 -54.84 -12.15
C ALA A 92 27.13 -54.05 -10.86
N LEU A 93 26.13 -53.30 -10.40
CA LEU A 93 26.18 -52.47 -9.20
C LEU A 93 25.20 -53.02 -8.15
N THR A 94 25.73 -53.34 -6.98
CA THR A 94 24.94 -53.76 -5.83
C THR A 94 24.88 -52.63 -4.79
N LEU A 95 23.68 -52.23 -4.41
CA LEU A 95 23.38 -51.15 -3.47
C LEU A 95 22.63 -51.74 -2.27
N GLY A 96 23.04 -51.45 -1.04
CA GLY A 96 22.36 -52.02 0.13
C GLY A 96 22.82 -51.54 1.50
N GLY A 97 22.70 -52.41 2.49
CA GLY A 97 22.86 -52.12 3.91
C GLY A 97 21.54 -51.78 4.65
N ALA A 98 21.62 -51.67 5.98
CA ALA A 98 20.48 -51.37 6.85
C ALA A 98 20.19 -49.86 6.95
N GLY A 99 21.18 -49.01 6.68
CA GLY A 99 21.04 -47.57 6.49
C GLY A 99 20.61 -47.21 5.07
N ASP A 100 20.39 -45.91 4.84
CA ASP A 100 19.85 -45.40 3.59
C ASP A 100 20.94 -44.97 2.59
N LEU A 101 20.59 -45.02 1.32
CA LEU A 101 21.39 -44.55 0.19
C LEU A 101 20.58 -43.54 -0.63
N SER A 102 21.16 -42.40 -1.00
CA SER A 102 20.56 -41.45 -1.94
C SER A 102 21.52 -41.17 -3.09
N ILE A 103 21.10 -41.45 -4.32
CA ILE A 103 21.88 -41.17 -5.53
C ILE A 103 21.17 -40.07 -6.31
N ASN A 104 21.76 -38.88 -6.27
CA ASN A 104 21.16 -37.66 -6.82
C ASN A 104 21.57 -37.38 -8.27
N GLY A 105 22.71 -37.94 -8.71
CA GLY A 105 23.16 -37.90 -10.10
C GLY A 105 22.81 -39.18 -10.87
N PRO A 106 22.94 -39.20 -12.21
CA PRO A 106 22.72 -40.41 -13.01
C PRO A 106 23.63 -41.58 -12.60
N VAL A 107 23.06 -42.79 -12.51
CA VAL A 107 23.76 -44.06 -12.59
C VAL A 107 23.89 -44.40 -14.07
N ALA A 108 25.11 -44.28 -14.60
CA ALA A 108 25.44 -44.46 -16.01
C ALA A 108 26.33 -45.70 -16.19
N ILE A 109 25.75 -46.89 -15.96
CA ILE A 109 26.43 -48.16 -16.19
C ILE A 109 25.90 -48.82 -17.47
N SER A 110 26.77 -49.02 -18.46
CA SER A 110 26.34 -49.62 -19.75
C SER A 110 26.25 -51.15 -19.62
N GLY A 111 25.04 -51.71 -19.60
CA GLY A 111 24.77 -53.16 -19.58
C GLY A 111 24.76 -53.85 -18.21
N GLY A 112 25.31 -53.21 -17.17
CA GLY A 112 25.31 -53.77 -15.81
C GLY A 112 23.92 -53.75 -15.15
N THR A 113 23.61 -54.79 -14.36
CA THR A 113 22.41 -54.83 -13.51
C THR A 113 22.57 -53.89 -12.31
N VAL A 114 21.46 -53.30 -11.86
CA VAL A 114 21.41 -52.53 -10.60
C VAL A 114 20.59 -53.33 -9.59
N THR A 115 21.24 -53.81 -8.54
CA THR A 115 20.60 -54.60 -7.49
C THR A 115 20.49 -53.80 -6.20
N LYS A 116 19.28 -53.57 -5.71
CA LYS A 116 19.01 -53.10 -4.35
C LYS A 116 18.77 -54.28 -3.43
N GLN A 117 19.57 -54.40 -2.38
CA GLN A 117 19.49 -55.44 -1.36
C GLN A 117 19.42 -54.86 0.07
N ASP A 118 19.22 -55.73 1.05
CA ASP A 118 19.17 -55.41 2.49
C ASP A 118 18.02 -54.43 2.87
N ALA A 119 17.83 -54.14 4.16
CA ALA A 119 16.60 -53.51 4.68
C ALA A 119 16.43 -52.01 4.36
N GLY A 120 17.52 -51.25 4.15
CA GLY A 120 17.47 -49.79 4.01
C GLY A 120 16.75 -49.28 2.76
N THR A 121 16.61 -47.96 2.64
CA THR A 121 16.02 -47.29 1.48
C THR A 121 17.09 -46.82 0.50
N LEU A 122 16.95 -47.16 -0.77
CA LEU A 122 17.71 -46.55 -1.87
C LEU A 122 16.83 -45.54 -2.61
N THR A 123 17.21 -44.27 -2.59
CA THR A 123 16.56 -43.21 -3.37
C THR A 123 17.34 -42.94 -4.65
N LEU A 124 16.66 -43.04 -5.80
CA LEU A 124 17.20 -42.72 -7.12
C LEU A 124 16.47 -41.50 -7.68
N SER A 125 17.12 -40.33 -7.65
CA SER A 125 16.56 -39.08 -8.17
C SER A 125 17.23 -38.58 -9.46
N GLY A 126 18.38 -39.15 -9.82
CA GLY A 126 19.00 -38.93 -11.12
C GLY A 126 18.24 -39.57 -12.28
N ALA A 127 18.35 -38.97 -13.47
CA ALA A 127 17.92 -39.59 -14.73
C ALA A 127 18.93 -40.68 -15.12
N ASN A 128 18.67 -41.92 -14.71
CA ASN A 128 19.61 -43.02 -14.90
C ASN A 128 19.58 -43.52 -16.35
N THR A 129 20.73 -43.99 -16.84
CA THR A 129 20.91 -44.39 -18.25
C THR A 129 21.40 -45.83 -18.40
N TYR A 130 21.39 -46.61 -17.31
CA TYR A 130 21.79 -48.02 -17.38
C TYR A 130 20.76 -48.85 -18.12
N THR A 131 21.23 -49.87 -18.82
CA THR A 131 20.40 -50.72 -19.71
C THR A 131 20.15 -52.12 -19.15
N GLY A 132 20.87 -52.53 -18.11
CA GLY A 132 20.63 -53.80 -17.42
C GLY A 132 19.41 -53.74 -16.50
N ALA A 133 18.99 -54.90 -16.00
CA ALA A 133 17.82 -55.02 -15.12
C ALA A 133 17.99 -54.29 -13.78
N THR A 134 16.89 -53.75 -13.26
CA THR A 134 16.78 -53.32 -11.86
C THR A 134 16.19 -54.46 -11.02
N ILE A 135 16.93 -54.92 -10.02
CA ILE A 135 16.49 -56.00 -9.12
C ILE A 135 16.37 -55.43 -7.71
N ILE A 136 15.19 -55.52 -7.10
CA ILE A 136 14.95 -55.12 -5.71
C ILE A 136 14.77 -56.41 -4.91
N SER A 137 15.86 -56.88 -4.29
CA SER A 137 15.89 -58.11 -3.50
C SER A 137 15.57 -57.91 -2.02
N GLY A 138 15.55 -56.66 -1.53
CA GLY A 138 15.18 -56.33 -0.15
C GLY A 138 15.05 -54.83 0.10
N GLY A 139 14.31 -54.48 1.16
CA GLY A 139 14.08 -53.09 1.58
C GLY A 139 13.27 -52.29 0.55
N VAL A 140 13.54 -50.99 0.48
CA VAL A 140 12.80 -50.06 -0.39
C VAL A 140 13.73 -49.48 -1.47
N LEU A 141 13.30 -49.51 -2.74
CA LEU A 141 13.84 -48.65 -3.78
C LEU A 141 12.82 -47.55 -4.06
N HIS A 142 13.22 -46.30 -3.90
CA HIS A 142 12.39 -45.12 -4.13
C HIS A 142 12.80 -44.40 -5.41
N ALA A 143 11.94 -44.45 -6.42
CA ALA A 143 12.17 -43.81 -7.72
C ALA A 143 11.59 -42.38 -7.71
N GLN A 144 12.41 -41.39 -8.06
CA GLN A 144 12.03 -39.97 -8.09
C GLN A 144 12.29 -39.27 -9.45
N SER A 145 12.65 -40.03 -10.48
CA SER A 145 12.86 -39.55 -11.86
C SER A 145 12.21 -40.51 -12.86
N ASP A 146 11.82 -39.99 -14.03
CA ASP A 146 11.14 -40.75 -15.09
C ASP A 146 11.97 -41.95 -15.57
N THR A 147 13.31 -41.81 -15.58
CA THR A 147 14.25 -42.88 -15.92
C THR A 147 15.03 -43.39 -14.71
N ALA A 148 14.49 -43.25 -13.50
CA ALA A 148 15.17 -43.72 -12.27
C ALA A 148 15.47 -45.23 -12.31
N LEU A 149 14.68 -46.02 -13.05
CA LEU A 149 14.85 -47.46 -13.19
C LEU A 149 15.68 -47.87 -14.41
N GLY A 150 16.42 -46.92 -15.01
CA GLY A 150 17.24 -47.17 -16.20
C GLY A 150 16.43 -47.05 -17.49
N THR A 151 16.82 -47.80 -18.51
CA THR A 151 16.11 -47.87 -19.79
C THR A 151 15.19 -49.09 -19.87
N ALA A 152 14.18 -49.00 -20.75
CA ALA A 152 13.15 -50.02 -20.96
C ALA A 152 13.67 -51.44 -21.25
N SER A 153 14.93 -51.60 -21.66
CA SER A 153 15.51 -52.87 -22.10
C SER A 153 15.76 -53.88 -20.96
N GLY A 154 15.97 -53.43 -19.73
CA GLY A 154 16.41 -54.29 -18.62
C GLY A 154 15.29 -54.90 -17.78
N GLY A 155 14.14 -54.22 -17.71
CA GLY A 155 13.04 -54.59 -16.80
C GLY A 155 13.36 -54.39 -15.31
N VAL A 156 12.33 -54.58 -14.49
CA VAL A 156 12.33 -54.36 -13.03
C VAL A 156 11.77 -55.61 -12.36
N THR A 157 12.49 -56.15 -11.37
CA THR A 157 12.01 -57.26 -10.54
C THR A 157 11.91 -56.83 -9.08
N VAL A 158 10.74 -57.01 -8.48
CA VAL A 158 10.51 -56.80 -7.03
C VAL A 158 10.37 -58.17 -6.37
N ALA A 159 11.36 -58.53 -5.54
CA ALA A 159 11.39 -59.81 -4.84
C ALA A 159 10.47 -59.81 -3.61
N SER A 160 10.47 -60.93 -2.89
CA SER A 160 9.67 -61.11 -1.68
C SER A 160 10.00 -60.09 -0.59
N GLY A 161 8.96 -59.41 -0.09
CA GLY A 161 9.09 -58.41 0.98
C GLY A 161 9.80 -57.12 0.56
N ALA A 162 10.15 -56.97 -0.73
CA ALA A 162 10.77 -55.77 -1.27
C ALA A 162 9.71 -54.77 -1.78
N VAL A 163 10.07 -53.49 -1.77
CA VAL A 163 9.16 -52.40 -2.17
C VAL A 163 9.77 -51.54 -3.26
N LEU A 164 9.05 -51.40 -4.37
CA LEU A 164 9.23 -50.32 -5.32
C LEU A 164 8.32 -49.15 -4.93
N ARG A 165 8.90 -48.07 -4.40
CA ARG A 165 8.17 -46.87 -3.98
C ARG A 165 8.25 -45.79 -5.06
N LEU A 166 7.11 -45.29 -5.51
CA LEU A 166 6.99 -44.30 -6.57
C LEU A 166 6.50 -42.96 -6.00
N GLY A 167 7.19 -41.88 -6.38
CA GLY A 167 6.78 -40.51 -6.12
C GLY A 167 7.98 -39.60 -5.92
N LYS A 168 7.89 -38.37 -6.40
CA LYS A 168 8.89 -37.32 -6.16
C LYS A 168 8.30 -36.19 -5.32
N ALA A 169 9.16 -35.34 -4.75
CA ALA A 169 8.74 -34.25 -3.87
C ALA A 169 7.77 -33.26 -4.54
N SER A 170 7.85 -33.09 -5.87
CA SER A 170 6.92 -32.27 -6.63
C SER A 170 6.74 -32.79 -8.07
N GLY A 171 5.49 -32.81 -8.54
CA GLY A 171 5.11 -33.27 -9.87
C GLY A 171 4.92 -34.79 -9.99
N ASN A 172 4.76 -35.25 -11.22
CA ASN A 172 4.41 -36.63 -11.56
C ASN A 172 5.61 -37.38 -12.18
N LEU A 173 5.70 -38.68 -11.94
CA LEU A 173 6.62 -39.58 -12.60
C LEU A 173 5.95 -40.25 -13.80
N ALA A 174 6.67 -40.28 -14.91
CA ALA A 174 6.32 -41.09 -16.07
C ALA A 174 7.38 -42.18 -16.28
N ILE A 175 7.26 -43.28 -15.54
CA ILE A 175 8.15 -44.43 -15.72
C ILE A 175 7.89 -45.05 -17.09
N GLY A 176 8.97 -45.36 -17.79
CA GLY A 176 8.96 -45.87 -19.15
C GLY A 176 8.37 -47.28 -19.30
N ALA A 177 8.69 -47.90 -20.44
CA ALA A 177 8.16 -49.20 -20.82
C ALA A 177 8.94 -50.39 -20.23
N GLU A 178 9.74 -50.18 -19.18
CA GLU A 178 10.47 -51.24 -18.49
C GLU A 178 9.49 -52.31 -17.97
N ALA A 179 9.64 -53.57 -18.35
CA ALA A 179 8.74 -54.63 -17.86
C ALA A 179 8.86 -54.80 -16.34
N LEU A 180 7.74 -54.86 -15.61
CA LEU A 180 7.69 -55.06 -14.17
C LEU A 180 7.32 -56.49 -13.82
N THR A 181 8.16 -57.16 -13.05
CA THR A 181 7.88 -58.48 -12.47
C THR A 181 7.75 -58.36 -10.94
N LEU A 182 6.60 -58.78 -10.40
CA LEU A 182 6.35 -58.85 -8.96
C LEU A 182 6.37 -60.32 -8.51
N ALA A 183 7.37 -60.67 -7.70
CA ALA A 183 7.48 -61.99 -7.09
C ALA A 183 6.66 -62.08 -5.79
N ASP A 184 6.69 -63.25 -5.15
CA ASP A 184 5.87 -63.58 -3.98
C ASP A 184 6.15 -62.66 -2.78
N GLY A 185 5.19 -61.81 -2.40
CA GLY A 185 5.32 -60.75 -1.40
C GLY A 185 5.88 -59.42 -1.93
N GLY A 186 6.05 -59.24 -3.24
CA GLY A 186 6.57 -58.01 -3.84
C GLY A 186 5.54 -56.86 -3.81
N ILE A 187 6.01 -55.64 -3.55
CA ILE A 187 5.15 -54.46 -3.36
C ILE A 187 5.50 -53.33 -4.32
N VAL A 188 4.48 -52.72 -4.94
CA VAL A 188 4.57 -51.38 -5.53
C VAL A 188 3.77 -50.42 -4.65
N HIS A 189 4.37 -49.30 -4.26
CA HIS A 189 3.70 -48.31 -3.40
C HIS A 189 3.82 -46.90 -3.98
N ASN A 190 2.70 -46.32 -4.37
CA ASN A 190 2.61 -44.94 -4.82
C ASN A 190 2.33 -44.01 -3.63
N VAL A 191 3.30 -43.17 -3.28
CA VAL A 191 3.24 -42.32 -2.06
C VAL A 191 3.02 -40.84 -2.36
N ALA A 192 3.27 -40.39 -3.59
CA ALA A 192 3.11 -38.99 -3.99
C ALA A 192 2.93 -38.85 -5.51
N GLY A 193 2.15 -37.86 -5.94
CA GLY A 193 1.95 -37.53 -7.35
C GLY A 193 0.98 -38.45 -8.10
N ASN A 194 0.64 -38.04 -9.32
CA ASN A 194 -0.17 -38.81 -10.25
C ASN A 194 0.74 -39.51 -11.26
N ASN A 195 1.27 -40.67 -10.89
CA ASN A 195 2.35 -41.33 -11.61
C ASN A 195 1.82 -42.31 -12.66
N THR A 196 2.59 -42.51 -13.73
CA THR A 196 2.32 -43.51 -14.76
C THR A 196 3.45 -44.53 -14.84
N TYR A 197 3.11 -45.78 -15.13
CA TYR A 197 4.06 -46.86 -15.43
C TYR A 197 3.69 -47.48 -16.78
N ALA A 198 4.52 -47.30 -17.80
CA ALA A 198 4.18 -47.73 -19.17
C ALA A 198 4.61 -49.17 -19.48
N GLY A 199 5.35 -49.82 -18.59
CA GLY A 199 5.76 -51.22 -18.74
C GLY A 199 4.65 -52.24 -18.50
N GLY A 200 4.78 -53.39 -19.14
CA GLY A 200 3.94 -54.56 -18.88
C GLY A 200 4.18 -55.09 -17.47
N VAL A 201 3.11 -55.50 -16.76
CA VAL A 201 3.19 -56.02 -15.38
C VAL A 201 2.90 -57.52 -15.38
N THR A 202 3.85 -58.29 -14.86
CA THR A 202 3.74 -59.74 -14.66
C THR A 202 3.85 -60.06 -13.17
N LEU A 203 2.88 -60.79 -12.64
CA LEU A 203 2.88 -61.24 -11.26
C LEU A 203 3.25 -62.73 -11.23
N SER A 204 4.46 -63.04 -10.78
CA SER A 204 4.95 -64.42 -10.63
C SER A 204 4.67 -65.00 -9.23
N GLY A 205 4.26 -64.17 -8.27
CA GLY A 205 3.84 -64.56 -6.93
C GLY A 205 2.69 -63.72 -6.40
N ASP A 206 2.32 -63.92 -5.14
CA ASP A 206 1.38 -63.03 -4.45
C ASP A 206 2.00 -61.64 -4.37
N ALA A 207 1.24 -60.56 -4.59
CA ALA A 207 1.82 -59.23 -4.64
C ALA A 207 0.86 -58.16 -4.15
N THR A 208 1.41 -57.00 -3.80
CA THR A 208 0.62 -55.83 -3.40
C THR A 208 0.92 -54.62 -4.27
N ILE A 209 -0.12 -53.93 -4.72
CA ILE A 209 -0.01 -52.59 -5.31
C ILE A 209 -0.82 -51.64 -4.42
N SER A 210 -0.15 -50.65 -3.84
CA SER A 210 -0.74 -49.69 -2.91
C SER A 210 -0.65 -48.27 -3.43
N VAL A 211 -1.70 -47.47 -3.21
CA VAL A 211 -1.78 -46.06 -3.60
C VAL A 211 -2.33 -45.24 -2.43
N ASP A 212 -1.56 -44.26 -1.97
CA ASP A 212 -1.93 -43.38 -0.86
C ASP A 212 -3.05 -42.39 -1.22
N THR A 213 -3.78 -41.93 -0.21
CA THR A 213 -4.88 -40.96 -0.35
C THR A 213 -4.45 -39.70 -1.12
N GLY A 214 -5.25 -39.27 -2.08
CA GLY A 214 -4.98 -38.06 -2.88
C GLY A 214 -3.93 -38.23 -3.98
N THR A 215 -3.40 -39.45 -4.18
CA THR A 215 -2.43 -39.76 -5.24
C THR A 215 -3.04 -40.69 -6.30
N SER A 216 -2.37 -40.83 -7.45
CA SER A 216 -2.81 -41.73 -8.52
C SER A 216 -1.65 -42.55 -9.07
N LEU A 217 -1.90 -43.82 -9.40
CA LEU A 217 -1.01 -44.66 -10.18
C LEU A 217 -1.75 -45.24 -11.39
N ALA A 218 -1.26 -44.96 -12.59
CA ALA A 218 -1.81 -45.49 -13.83
C ALA A 218 -0.81 -46.41 -14.54
N PHE A 219 -1.15 -47.68 -14.69
CA PHE A 219 -0.45 -48.61 -15.56
C PHE A 219 -0.95 -48.42 -17.00
N THR A 220 -0.05 -47.98 -17.88
CA THR A 220 -0.37 -47.45 -19.21
C THR A 220 0.21 -48.28 -20.36
N ALA A 221 0.55 -49.54 -20.09
CA ALA A 221 1.13 -50.45 -21.08
C ALA A 221 0.40 -50.42 -22.44
N THR A 222 1.15 -50.35 -23.53
CA THR A 222 0.62 -50.34 -24.90
C THR A 222 0.66 -51.73 -25.56
N GLY A 223 1.49 -52.63 -25.03
CA GLY A 223 1.70 -54.00 -25.49
C GLY A 223 0.69 -55.03 -24.95
N ALA A 224 1.20 -56.19 -24.55
CA ALA A 224 0.42 -57.33 -24.06
C ALA A 224 -0.37 -57.04 -22.78
N ASN A 225 -1.33 -57.90 -22.46
CA ASN A 225 -2.10 -57.85 -21.22
C ASN A 225 -1.20 -58.00 -19.99
N GLN A 226 -1.62 -57.39 -18.89
CA GLN A 226 -0.99 -57.55 -17.60
C GLN A 226 -1.37 -58.93 -17.05
N THR A 227 -0.45 -59.72 -16.55
CA THR A 227 -0.70 -61.14 -16.26
C THR A 227 -0.58 -61.48 -14.77
N ILE A 228 -1.61 -62.12 -14.20
CA ILE A 228 -1.56 -62.77 -12.89
C ILE A 228 -1.31 -64.27 -13.10
N ALA A 229 -0.20 -64.80 -12.56
CA ALA A 229 0.05 -66.24 -12.60
C ALA A 229 -1.04 -67.05 -11.87
N ALA A 230 -1.22 -68.30 -12.29
CA ALA A 230 -2.19 -69.21 -11.69
C ALA A 230 -1.96 -69.38 -10.18
N ASN A 231 -3.05 -69.45 -9.40
CA ASN A 231 -3.03 -69.61 -7.94
C ASN A 231 -2.30 -68.49 -7.17
N LYS A 232 -2.07 -67.32 -7.78
CA LYS A 232 -1.47 -66.15 -7.12
C LYS A 232 -2.49 -65.06 -6.85
N VAL A 233 -2.29 -64.29 -5.79
CA VAL A 233 -3.17 -63.20 -5.36
C VAL A 233 -2.51 -61.84 -5.62
N LEU A 234 -3.15 -60.99 -6.40
CA LEU A 234 -2.84 -59.56 -6.42
C LEU A 234 -3.73 -58.84 -5.42
N THR A 235 -3.14 -58.23 -4.41
CA THR A 235 -3.81 -57.32 -3.48
C THR A 235 -3.63 -55.88 -3.95
N LEU A 236 -4.74 -55.17 -4.11
CA LEU A 236 -4.77 -53.76 -4.49
C LEU A 236 -5.24 -52.95 -3.28
N VAL A 237 -4.35 -52.12 -2.73
CA VAL A 237 -4.67 -51.22 -1.62
C VAL A 237 -4.85 -49.81 -2.19
N ALA A 238 -6.06 -49.48 -2.64
CA ALA A 238 -6.36 -48.20 -3.28
C ALA A 238 -7.00 -47.25 -2.26
N ASN A 239 -6.20 -46.39 -1.62
CA ASN A 239 -6.73 -45.24 -0.87
C ASN A 239 -6.76 -43.96 -1.73
N GLY A 240 -5.97 -43.93 -2.82
CA GLY A 240 -6.06 -42.98 -3.94
C GLY A 240 -6.65 -43.61 -5.21
N ASN A 241 -6.18 -43.19 -6.39
CA ASN A 241 -6.67 -43.69 -7.68
C ASN A 241 -5.70 -44.72 -8.29
N LEU A 242 -6.18 -45.90 -8.65
CA LEU A 242 -5.40 -46.91 -9.36
C LEU A 242 -6.06 -47.24 -10.69
N SER A 243 -5.33 -47.15 -11.80
CA SER A 243 -5.88 -47.45 -13.12
C SER A 243 -5.02 -48.30 -14.04
N TRP A 244 -5.66 -49.02 -14.96
CA TRP A 244 -5.02 -49.90 -15.95
C TRP A 244 -5.62 -49.67 -17.34
N THR A 245 -4.78 -49.39 -18.33
CA THR A 245 -5.24 -49.24 -19.72
C THR A 245 -5.46 -50.59 -20.41
N LYS A 246 -4.64 -51.59 -20.09
CA LYS A 246 -4.73 -52.96 -20.63
C LYS A 246 -5.42 -53.90 -19.66
N PRO A 247 -6.08 -54.96 -20.17
CA PRO A 247 -6.67 -55.97 -19.32
C PRO A 247 -5.66 -56.59 -18.37
N LEU A 248 -6.08 -56.75 -17.11
CA LEU A 248 -5.47 -57.69 -16.18
C LEU A 248 -6.05 -59.09 -16.49
N ALA A 249 -5.19 -60.01 -16.94
CA ALA A 249 -5.53 -61.33 -17.45
C ALA A 249 -4.81 -62.44 -16.66
N GLY A 250 -5.25 -63.69 -16.81
CA GLY A 250 -4.66 -64.87 -16.16
C GLY A 250 -5.60 -65.53 -15.15
N SER A 251 -5.20 -66.69 -14.63
CA SER A 251 -6.05 -67.54 -13.76
C SER A 251 -5.74 -67.38 -12.26
N GLY A 252 -5.09 -66.27 -11.86
CA GLY A 252 -4.87 -65.91 -10.47
C GLY A 252 -6.13 -65.38 -9.79
N SER A 253 -5.97 -64.76 -8.62
CA SER A 253 -7.01 -64.11 -7.83
C SER A 253 -6.66 -62.64 -7.59
N LEU A 254 -7.69 -61.84 -7.31
CA LEU A 254 -7.58 -60.41 -7.12
C LEU A 254 -8.35 -60.01 -5.85
N ALA A 255 -7.68 -59.27 -4.96
CA ALA A 255 -8.26 -58.70 -3.75
C ALA A 255 -8.16 -57.17 -3.81
N LEU A 256 -9.25 -56.44 -3.54
CA LEU A 256 -9.28 -54.97 -3.52
C LEU A 256 -9.59 -54.50 -2.10
N ILE A 257 -8.77 -53.60 -1.57
CA ILE A 257 -8.82 -53.08 -0.20
C ILE A 257 -8.67 -51.55 -0.28
N GLY A 258 -9.43 -50.78 0.51
CA GLY A 258 -9.30 -49.32 0.62
C GLY A 258 -10.50 -48.51 0.10
N SER A 259 -10.44 -47.19 0.30
CA SER A 259 -11.54 -46.23 0.08
C SER A 259 -11.45 -45.42 -1.23
N GLY A 260 -10.46 -45.74 -2.07
CA GLY A 260 -10.11 -45.02 -3.28
C GLY A 260 -10.79 -45.56 -4.54
N SER A 261 -10.40 -45.01 -5.70
CA SER A 261 -10.96 -45.41 -7.00
C SER A 261 -10.09 -46.43 -7.70
N PHE A 262 -10.73 -47.47 -8.25
CA PHE A 262 -10.08 -48.41 -9.16
C PHE A 262 -10.70 -48.28 -10.57
N THR A 263 -9.90 -48.24 -11.63
CA THR A 263 -10.40 -48.18 -13.02
C THR A 263 -9.55 -49.04 -13.96
N GLY A 264 -10.09 -50.13 -14.49
CA GLY A 264 -9.33 -50.96 -15.44
C GLY A 264 -10.17 -52.02 -16.13
N ASN A 265 -9.59 -52.63 -17.17
CA ASN A 265 -10.18 -53.75 -17.89
C ASN A 265 -9.76 -55.06 -17.20
N TYR A 266 -10.67 -56.04 -17.07
CA TYR A 266 -10.39 -57.32 -16.44
C TYR A 266 -10.81 -58.47 -17.35
N SER A 267 -9.89 -59.36 -17.68
CA SER A 267 -10.12 -60.53 -18.52
C SER A 267 -10.06 -61.81 -17.69
N ALA A 268 -11.23 -62.33 -17.34
CA ALA A 268 -11.46 -63.67 -16.74
C ALA A 268 -10.42 -64.12 -15.69
N VAL A 269 -10.46 -63.47 -14.52
CA VAL A 269 -9.74 -63.93 -13.31
C VAL A 269 -10.65 -64.93 -12.59
N THR A 270 -10.37 -66.22 -12.67
CA THR A 270 -11.14 -67.28 -11.99
C THR A 270 -10.95 -67.20 -10.46
N GLY A 271 -12.04 -67.04 -9.71
CA GLY A 271 -12.01 -67.09 -8.23
C GLY A 271 -11.89 -65.74 -7.51
N THR A 272 -12.26 -64.62 -8.14
CA THR A 272 -12.26 -63.29 -7.51
C THR A 272 -13.02 -63.26 -6.18
N GLN A 273 -12.29 -63.11 -5.06
CA GLN A 273 -12.85 -62.77 -3.76
C GLN A 273 -12.72 -61.25 -3.57
N LEU A 274 -13.81 -60.51 -3.81
CA LEU A 274 -13.83 -59.06 -3.65
C LEU A 274 -14.15 -58.70 -2.19
N VAL A 275 -13.13 -58.37 -1.39
CA VAL A 275 -13.28 -58.00 0.03
C VAL A 275 -13.13 -56.48 0.21
N ALA A 276 -14.21 -55.72 -0.02
CA ALA A 276 -14.21 -54.28 0.24
C ALA A 276 -14.38 -54.00 1.74
N THR A 277 -13.40 -53.34 2.36
CA THR A 277 -13.41 -52.99 3.79
C THR A 277 -13.82 -51.54 4.09
N SER A 278 -13.92 -50.67 3.07
CA SER A 278 -14.41 -49.28 3.18
C SER A 278 -14.97 -48.73 1.86
N LEU A 279 -15.84 -47.71 1.93
CA LEU A 279 -16.66 -47.18 0.81
C LEU A 279 -16.15 -45.83 0.26
N PRO A 280 -16.43 -45.46 -1.02
CA PRO A 280 -17.07 -46.26 -2.07
C PRO A 280 -16.07 -46.90 -3.06
N LEU A 281 -16.29 -48.19 -3.37
CA LEU A 281 -15.53 -48.92 -4.38
C LEU A 281 -16.20 -48.80 -5.76
N TYR A 282 -15.45 -48.40 -6.79
CA TYR A 282 -15.90 -48.34 -8.18
C TYR A 282 -15.17 -49.40 -9.00
N VAL A 283 -15.89 -50.33 -9.62
CA VAL A 283 -15.32 -51.38 -10.50
C VAL A 283 -16.05 -51.34 -11.84
N ARG A 284 -15.29 -51.18 -12.94
CA ARG A 284 -15.77 -51.38 -14.32
C ARG A 284 -15.19 -52.68 -14.85
N PHE A 285 -16.01 -53.50 -15.52
CA PHE A 285 -15.57 -54.68 -16.27
C PHE A 285 -15.69 -54.39 -17.77
N TYR A 286 -14.74 -54.87 -18.59
CA TYR A 286 -14.75 -54.73 -20.04
C TYR A 286 -14.40 -56.07 -20.71
N ASP A 287 -14.98 -56.33 -21.89
CA ASP A 287 -14.68 -57.50 -22.71
C ASP A 287 -13.25 -57.42 -23.30
N PRO A 288 -12.45 -58.50 -23.21
CA PRO A 288 -11.05 -58.50 -23.62
C PRO A 288 -10.78 -58.51 -25.14
N THR A 289 -11.79 -58.64 -26.01
CA THR A 289 -11.55 -58.91 -27.45
C THR A 289 -11.37 -57.68 -28.34
N GLY A 290 -11.58 -56.46 -27.83
CA GLY A 290 -11.25 -55.21 -28.55
C GLY A 290 -11.88 -55.06 -29.94
N SER A 291 -12.97 -55.78 -30.24
CA SER A 291 -13.68 -55.73 -31.52
C SER A 291 -15.12 -55.23 -31.30
N ASP A 292 -15.62 -54.54 -32.33
CA ASP A 292 -16.81 -53.69 -32.30
C ASP A 292 -18.04 -54.26 -31.58
N TYR A 293 -18.78 -53.34 -30.95
CA TYR A 293 -19.98 -53.51 -30.10
C TYR A 293 -21.22 -54.11 -30.78
N SER A 294 -21.08 -55.02 -31.75
CA SER A 294 -22.23 -55.70 -32.35
C SER A 294 -21.97 -57.18 -32.59
N SER A 295 -22.78 -58.01 -31.93
CA SER A 295 -23.02 -59.45 -32.14
C SER A 295 -22.25 -60.44 -31.26
N ILE A 296 -22.79 -60.72 -30.06
CA ILE A 296 -22.66 -62.04 -29.41
C ILE A 296 -24.00 -62.39 -28.72
N TYR A 297 -24.87 -63.11 -29.43
CA TYR A 297 -25.91 -63.98 -28.82
C TYR A 297 -25.55 -65.41 -29.22
N GLY A 298 -25.08 -66.22 -28.25
CA GLY A 298 -24.77 -67.63 -28.46
C GLY A 298 -24.33 -68.33 -27.16
N SER A 299 -25.22 -69.16 -26.62
CA SER A 299 -25.06 -70.22 -25.60
C SER A 299 -23.80 -70.22 -24.71
N THR A 300 -24.00 -69.81 -23.45
CA THR A 300 -23.23 -70.09 -22.21
C THR A 300 -21.77 -70.56 -22.33
N PRO A 301 -20.88 -69.89 -21.58
CA PRO A 301 -20.45 -70.51 -20.32
C PRO A 301 -20.87 -69.66 -19.13
N ASP A 302 -21.40 -70.31 -18.10
CA ASP A 302 -21.73 -69.72 -16.80
C ASP A 302 -20.51 -68.98 -16.23
N TYR A 303 -20.45 -67.66 -16.39
CA TYR A 303 -19.59 -66.81 -15.60
C TYR A 303 -20.15 -66.73 -14.19
N LYS A 304 -19.84 -67.73 -13.35
CA LYS A 304 -20.14 -67.70 -11.92
C LYS A 304 -19.28 -66.61 -11.27
N MET A 305 -19.85 -65.41 -11.15
CA MET A 305 -19.27 -64.37 -10.29
C MET A 305 -19.39 -64.82 -8.83
N GLY A 306 -18.25 -64.92 -8.16
CA GLY A 306 -18.15 -65.33 -6.77
C GLY A 306 -18.93 -64.42 -5.81
N PHE A 307 -19.29 -64.99 -4.67
CA PHE A 307 -20.06 -64.38 -3.58
C PHE A 307 -19.62 -62.94 -3.25
N PHE A 308 -20.55 -61.99 -3.29
CA PHE A 308 -20.36 -60.62 -2.79
C PHE A 308 -20.84 -60.53 -1.34
N THR A 309 -19.93 -60.29 -0.40
CA THR A 309 -20.29 -59.93 0.97
C THR A 309 -19.95 -58.46 1.19
N ALA A 310 -20.94 -57.58 1.06
CA ALA A 310 -20.78 -56.16 1.37
C ALA A 310 -21.08 -55.93 2.86
N ALA A 311 -20.08 -55.48 3.62
CA ALA A 311 -20.31 -54.93 4.95
C ALA A 311 -20.88 -53.51 4.78
N SER A 312 -22.20 -53.38 4.93
CA SER A 312 -22.96 -52.12 5.05
C SER A 312 -22.62 -51.04 4.00
N GLY A 313 -23.22 -51.13 2.81
CA GLY A 313 -23.13 -50.11 1.77
C GLY A 313 -23.24 -50.76 0.39
N GLY A 314 -24.34 -50.50 -0.32
CA GLY A 314 -24.72 -51.25 -1.52
C GLY A 314 -23.67 -51.33 -2.63
N LEU A 315 -23.75 -52.41 -3.40
CA LEU A 315 -22.95 -52.75 -4.58
C LEU A 315 -23.37 -51.90 -5.80
N ARG A 316 -22.42 -51.22 -6.48
CA ARG A 316 -22.65 -50.55 -7.78
C ARG A 316 -21.95 -51.32 -8.90
N ILE A 317 -22.72 -51.83 -9.86
CA ILE A 317 -22.22 -52.46 -11.10
C ILE A 317 -22.48 -51.49 -12.26
N GLY A 318 -21.44 -51.09 -13.00
CA GLY A 318 -21.59 -50.25 -14.18
C GLY A 318 -22.02 -51.08 -15.39
N ALA A 319 -23.14 -50.75 -16.02
CA ALA A 319 -23.58 -51.37 -17.28
C ALA A 319 -22.91 -50.67 -18.49
N ALA A 320 -22.45 -51.45 -19.47
CA ALA A 320 -22.06 -50.96 -20.79
C ALA A 320 -23.30 -50.57 -21.61
N PRO A 321 -23.18 -49.77 -22.69
CA PRO A 321 -24.30 -49.05 -23.29
C PRO A 321 -25.35 -49.89 -24.03
N TYR A 322 -25.24 -51.22 -24.10
CA TYR A 322 -26.11 -51.98 -25.00
C TYR A 322 -26.26 -53.48 -24.70
N VAL A 323 -26.61 -53.90 -23.47
CA VAL A 323 -27.31 -55.19 -23.27
C VAL A 323 -28.14 -55.18 -21.98
N ASP A 324 -29.40 -55.58 -22.08
CA ASP A 324 -30.24 -55.93 -20.92
C ASP A 324 -29.62 -57.11 -20.17
N TYR A 325 -29.13 -56.87 -18.95
CA TYR A 325 -28.85 -57.95 -18.01
C TYR A 325 -30.05 -58.15 -17.10
N THR A 326 -30.72 -59.30 -17.22
CA THR A 326 -31.71 -59.75 -16.22
C THR A 326 -31.00 -60.10 -14.92
N LEU A 327 -31.02 -59.19 -13.95
CA LEU A 327 -30.50 -59.41 -12.61
C LEU A 327 -31.55 -60.16 -11.76
N SER A 328 -31.59 -61.49 -11.84
CA SER A 328 -32.42 -62.30 -10.93
C SER A 328 -31.72 -62.49 -9.59
N GLY A 329 -32.32 -61.98 -8.50
CA GLY A 329 -31.97 -62.35 -7.12
C GLY A 329 -31.45 -61.27 -6.17
N LEU A 330 -31.66 -59.97 -6.44
CA LEU A 330 -31.25 -58.92 -5.51
C LEU A 330 -32.23 -58.79 -4.33
N THR A 331 -31.86 -59.31 -3.16
CA THR A 331 -32.56 -59.02 -1.90
C THR A 331 -31.92 -57.79 -1.24
N LEU A 332 -32.59 -56.63 -1.30
CA LEU A 332 -32.20 -55.42 -0.57
C LEU A 332 -32.87 -55.39 0.81
N ASN A 333 -32.17 -55.80 1.86
CA ASN A 333 -32.60 -55.56 3.23
C ASN A 333 -31.98 -54.25 3.74
N GLY A 334 -32.68 -53.14 3.55
CA GLY A 334 -32.31 -51.84 4.10
C GLY A 334 -33.27 -50.73 3.66
N THR A 335 -33.77 -49.96 4.62
CA THR A 335 -34.73 -48.86 4.46
C THR A 335 -34.35 -47.87 3.36
N SER A 336 -35.33 -47.52 2.51
CA SER A 336 -35.26 -46.60 1.37
C SER A 336 -34.49 -45.30 1.65
N PRO A 337 -33.63 -44.80 0.73
CA PRO A 337 -33.04 -43.48 0.88
C PRO A 337 -34.09 -42.40 0.56
N THR A 338 -34.46 -41.60 1.56
CA THR A 338 -35.26 -40.39 1.37
C THR A 338 -34.50 -39.39 0.50
N ALA A 339 -35.17 -38.80 -0.50
CA ALA A 339 -34.62 -37.76 -1.35
C ALA A 339 -34.15 -36.55 -0.50
N SER A 340 -32.90 -36.13 -0.68
CA SER A 340 -32.34 -34.94 -0.03
C SER A 340 -32.84 -33.67 -0.73
N SER A 341 -33.35 -32.70 0.03
CA SER A 341 -33.78 -31.38 -0.45
C SER A 341 -32.68 -30.31 -0.38
N SER A 342 -31.44 -30.70 -0.03
CA SER A 342 -30.33 -29.77 0.22
C SER A 342 -29.51 -29.47 -1.04
N ALA A 343 -28.87 -28.30 -1.15
CA ALA A 343 -27.97 -28.00 -2.27
C ALA A 343 -26.73 -28.91 -2.24
N GLY A 344 -26.25 -29.33 -3.41
CA GLY A 344 -25.15 -30.30 -3.52
C GLY A 344 -25.08 -31.02 -4.87
N SER A 345 -24.00 -31.76 -5.09
CA SER A 345 -23.86 -32.61 -6.28
C SER A 345 -24.44 -33.98 -5.98
N TYR A 346 -25.51 -34.36 -6.69
CA TYR A 346 -26.22 -35.62 -6.50
C TYR A 346 -26.11 -36.47 -7.76
N LEU A 347 -25.83 -37.76 -7.59
CA LEU A 347 -25.80 -38.72 -8.69
C LEU A 347 -27.05 -39.58 -8.62
N PHE A 348 -28.06 -39.25 -9.43
CA PHE A 348 -29.19 -40.15 -9.73
C PHE A 348 -28.85 -40.97 -10.97
N ASN A 349 -28.94 -42.30 -10.86
CA ASN A 349 -28.86 -43.19 -12.02
C ASN A 349 -30.29 -43.51 -12.47
N TYR A 350 -30.62 -43.08 -13.69
CA TYR A 350 -31.73 -43.51 -14.55
C TYR A 350 -32.90 -44.24 -13.85
N VAL A 351 -33.94 -43.50 -13.48
CA VAL A 351 -35.31 -44.01 -13.45
C VAL A 351 -36.09 -43.18 -14.46
N SER A 352 -36.43 -43.73 -15.62
CA SER A 352 -37.46 -43.12 -16.45
C SER A 352 -38.79 -43.22 -15.69
N GLY A 353 -39.46 -42.08 -15.48
CA GLY A 353 -40.81 -42.02 -14.88
C GLY A 353 -40.99 -41.18 -13.60
N LEU A 354 -39.99 -40.42 -13.12
CA LEU A 354 -40.17 -39.57 -11.94
C LEU A 354 -40.64 -38.16 -12.31
N SER A 355 -41.88 -37.82 -11.94
CA SER A 355 -42.36 -36.43 -11.88
C SER A 355 -42.10 -35.85 -10.49
N PHE A 356 -41.34 -34.75 -10.39
CA PHE A 356 -41.15 -34.02 -9.14
C PHE A 356 -42.11 -32.82 -9.06
N ASN A 357 -42.97 -32.77 -8.04
CA ASN A 357 -43.73 -31.58 -7.68
C ASN A 357 -42.87 -30.68 -6.78
N SER A 358 -42.04 -29.80 -7.35
CA SER A 358 -41.59 -28.63 -6.58
C SER A 358 -41.19 -27.47 -7.49
N ALA A 359 -41.70 -26.27 -7.19
CA ALA A 359 -41.46 -25.03 -7.90
C ALA A 359 -40.08 -24.38 -7.61
N ALA A 360 -39.12 -25.14 -7.08
CA ALA A 360 -37.91 -24.60 -6.44
C ALA A 360 -36.63 -24.70 -7.27
N PHE A 361 -36.61 -25.45 -8.38
CA PHE A 361 -35.39 -25.79 -9.10
C PHE A 361 -35.57 -25.60 -10.61
N SER A 362 -34.62 -24.95 -11.28
CA SER A 362 -34.54 -24.98 -12.74
C SER A 362 -33.62 -26.12 -13.18
N LEU A 363 -34.16 -27.11 -13.89
CA LEU A 363 -33.33 -28.04 -14.65
C LEU A 363 -32.75 -27.32 -15.87
N LEU A 364 -31.43 -27.21 -15.96
CA LEU A 364 -30.76 -27.05 -17.25
C LEU A 364 -30.19 -28.41 -17.64
N GLY A 365 -30.80 -29.05 -18.63
CA GLY A 365 -30.32 -30.32 -19.17
C GLY A 365 -29.23 -30.09 -20.21
N ALA A 366 -28.18 -30.92 -20.16
CA ALA A 366 -27.48 -31.38 -21.35
C ALA A 366 -26.71 -32.68 -21.04
N GLY A 367 -26.81 -33.61 -21.99
CA GLY A 367 -26.23 -34.95 -22.12
C GLY A 367 -24.97 -35.34 -21.35
N ASP A 368 -24.91 -36.66 -21.13
CA ASP A 368 -23.71 -37.48 -21.17
C ASP A 368 -22.68 -37.18 -20.06
N ALA A 369 -22.77 -37.95 -18.97
CA ALA A 369 -21.76 -38.07 -17.91
C ALA A 369 -21.47 -36.82 -17.04
N THR A 370 -22.37 -35.85 -16.96
CA THR A 370 -22.22 -34.71 -16.02
C THR A 370 -22.94 -34.97 -14.68
N PRO A 371 -22.32 -34.70 -13.51
CA PRO A 371 -22.99 -34.77 -12.22
C PRO A 371 -24.13 -33.75 -12.14
N TRP A 372 -25.30 -34.18 -11.67
CA TRP A 372 -26.42 -33.28 -11.47
C TRP A 372 -26.10 -32.39 -10.26
N THR A 373 -26.00 -31.09 -10.50
CA THR A 373 -25.74 -30.10 -9.46
C THR A 373 -27.05 -29.44 -9.07
N ILE A 374 -27.45 -29.59 -7.80
CA ILE A 374 -28.47 -28.73 -7.19
C ILE A 374 -27.72 -27.51 -6.68
N THR A 375 -27.76 -26.42 -7.43
CA THR A 375 -27.12 -25.16 -7.05
C THR A 375 -27.90 -24.48 -5.92
N PRO A 376 -27.21 -23.77 -4.99
CA PRO A 376 -27.89 -23.01 -3.96
C PRO A 376 -28.85 -21.99 -4.58
N LYS A 377 -30.11 -22.00 -4.13
CA LYS A 377 -31.10 -21.06 -4.63
C LYS A 377 -30.73 -19.63 -4.20
N ALA A 378 -30.76 -18.68 -5.11
CA ALA A 378 -30.48 -17.29 -4.78
C ALA A 378 -31.59 -16.69 -3.90
N LEU A 379 -31.20 -16.13 -2.76
CA LEU A 379 -32.01 -15.22 -1.96
C LEU A 379 -31.58 -13.79 -2.23
N THR A 380 -32.54 -12.89 -2.28
CA THR A 380 -32.28 -11.45 -2.37
C THR A 380 -32.67 -10.79 -1.05
N LEU A 381 -31.75 -10.02 -0.47
CA LEU A 381 -32.07 -9.16 0.65
C LEU A 381 -32.80 -7.91 0.14
N SER A 382 -34.11 -7.82 0.38
CA SER A 382 -34.93 -6.71 -0.10
C SER A 382 -35.23 -5.73 1.03
N GLY A 383 -35.28 -4.42 0.73
CA GLY A 383 -35.59 -3.38 1.71
C GLY A 383 -34.44 -2.95 2.63
N LEU A 384 -33.21 -3.36 2.32
CA LEU A 384 -32.01 -2.87 3.00
C LEU A 384 -31.84 -1.36 2.70
N THR A 385 -31.78 -0.55 3.75
CA THR A 385 -31.58 0.90 3.65
C THR A 385 -30.54 1.38 4.64
N VAL A 386 -29.83 2.43 4.27
CA VAL A 386 -28.83 3.12 5.09
C VAL A 386 -29.32 4.53 5.35
N VAL A 387 -29.17 5.01 6.58
CA VAL A 387 -29.66 6.33 6.97
C VAL A 387 -28.54 7.35 6.91
N SER A 388 -28.90 8.56 6.46
CA SER A 388 -28.04 9.72 6.58
C SER A 388 -27.83 10.06 8.05
N LYS A 389 -26.65 10.58 8.40
CA LYS A 389 -26.32 10.94 9.77
C LYS A 389 -25.60 12.30 9.84
N PRO A 390 -25.65 13.01 10.98
CA PRO A 390 -24.71 14.08 11.24
C PRO A 390 -23.29 13.53 11.42
N TYR A 391 -22.28 14.36 11.18
CA TYR A 391 -20.89 14.04 11.48
C TYR A 391 -20.71 13.73 12.97
N ASP A 392 -20.08 12.60 13.27
CA ASP A 392 -19.84 12.09 14.62
C ASP A 392 -18.38 11.60 14.82
N GLY A 393 -17.49 11.92 13.88
CA GLY A 393 -16.10 11.45 13.91
C GLY A 393 -15.87 10.01 13.44
N SER A 394 -16.92 9.27 13.05
CA SER A 394 -16.82 7.86 12.63
C SER A 394 -17.27 7.64 11.18
N ALA A 395 -16.56 6.76 10.46
CA ALA A 395 -16.94 6.29 9.13
C ALA A 395 -18.04 5.20 9.16
N SER A 396 -18.50 4.78 10.35
CA SER A 396 -19.59 3.81 10.49
C SER A 396 -20.90 4.36 9.90
N ALA A 397 -21.61 3.53 9.14
CA ALA A 397 -22.92 3.82 8.61
C ALA A 397 -23.99 3.02 9.38
N ASN A 398 -25.12 3.66 9.67
CA ASN A 398 -26.23 3.02 10.36
C ASN A 398 -27.27 2.55 9.36
N PHE A 399 -27.82 1.37 9.60
CA PHE A 399 -28.95 0.85 8.84
C PHE A 399 -30.24 1.55 9.28
N GLY A 400 -31.06 1.97 8.32
CA GLY A 400 -32.45 2.35 8.57
C GLY A 400 -33.36 1.13 8.68
N SER A 401 -33.05 0.12 7.87
CA SER A 401 -33.64 -1.21 7.91
C SER A 401 -32.63 -2.19 7.34
N VAL A 402 -32.49 -3.37 7.94
CA VAL A 402 -31.66 -4.45 7.40
C VAL A 402 -32.36 -5.25 6.32
N GLY A 403 -33.63 -4.93 6.02
CA GLY A 403 -34.44 -5.63 5.02
C GLY A 403 -34.90 -7.01 5.46
N THR A 404 -35.48 -7.75 4.52
CA THR A 404 -35.95 -9.13 4.68
C THR A 404 -35.43 -10.01 3.55
N LEU A 405 -35.12 -11.27 3.84
CA LEU A 405 -34.78 -12.25 2.82
C LEU A 405 -36.01 -12.58 1.97
N THR A 406 -35.88 -12.44 0.66
CA THR A 406 -36.92 -12.79 -0.33
C THR A 406 -36.46 -14.00 -1.13
N GLY A 407 -37.42 -14.88 -1.49
CA GLY A 407 -37.14 -16.12 -2.23
C GLY A 407 -36.98 -17.38 -1.37
N VAL A 408 -37.09 -17.24 -0.03
CA VAL A 408 -37.10 -18.38 0.91
C VAL A 408 -38.30 -19.26 0.59
N ILE A 409 -38.06 -20.56 0.47
CA ILE A 409 -39.13 -21.54 0.19
C ILE A 409 -39.97 -21.70 1.47
N ALA A 410 -41.28 -21.89 1.32
CA ALA A 410 -42.22 -21.95 2.44
C ALA A 410 -41.82 -22.97 3.53
N ALA A 411 -41.24 -24.11 3.14
CA ALA A 411 -40.79 -25.16 4.06
C ALA A 411 -39.55 -24.77 4.89
N ASP A 412 -38.76 -23.79 4.45
CA ASP A 412 -37.52 -23.36 5.10
C ASP A 412 -37.70 -22.05 5.90
N ILE A 413 -38.92 -21.51 5.97
CA ILE A 413 -39.22 -20.30 6.76
C ILE A 413 -38.88 -20.56 8.23
N GLY A 414 -38.06 -19.70 8.83
CA GLY A 414 -37.56 -19.84 10.20
C GLY A 414 -36.33 -20.73 10.34
N GLN A 415 -35.90 -21.41 9.27
CA GLN A 415 -34.68 -22.22 9.23
C GLN A 415 -33.53 -21.54 8.47
N VAL A 416 -33.80 -20.36 7.89
CA VAL A 416 -32.82 -19.48 7.25
C VAL A 416 -33.07 -18.03 7.69
N SER A 417 -32.03 -17.37 8.17
CA SER A 417 -32.04 -15.97 8.59
C SER A 417 -30.75 -15.25 8.18
N LEU A 418 -30.73 -13.93 8.28
CA LEU A 418 -29.49 -13.16 8.16
C LEU A 418 -28.66 -13.33 9.44
N ALA A 419 -27.39 -13.70 9.32
CA ALA A 419 -26.50 -13.85 10.46
C ALA A 419 -26.22 -12.50 11.13
N SER A 420 -26.01 -12.47 12.46
CA SER A 420 -25.58 -11.25 13.16
C SER A 420 -24.12 -10.87 12.80
N GLY A 421 -23.75 -9.61 13.00
CA GLY A 421 -22.37 -9.13 12.81
C GLY A 421 -22.08 -8.45 11.47
N TYR A 422 -23.11 -8.28 10.63
CA TYR A 422 -23.05 -7.38 9.49
C TYR A 422 -22.84 -5.92 9.92
N SER A 423 -22.15 -5.16 9.09
CA SER A 423 -21.92 -3.73 9.32
C SER A 423 -21.91 -2.97 8.00
N ALA A 424 -22.00 -1.65 8.10
CA ALA A 424 -21.92 -0.75 6.96
C ALA A 424 -20.94 0.39 7.28
N SER A 425 -20.20 0.85 6.27
CA SER A 425 -19.27 1.96 6.43
C SER A 425 -19.25 2.85 5.20
N PHE A 426 -19.07 4.15 5.43
CA PHE A 426 -18.67 5.09 4.40
C PHE A 426 -17.18 4.90 4.08
N ALA A 427 -16.73 5.39 2.92
CA ALA A 427 -15.31 5.38 2.55
C ALA A 427 -14.44 6.20 3.53
N ASP A 428 -15.02 7.27 4.10
CA ASP A 428 -14.38 8.15 5.06
C ASP A 428 -15.43 8.83 5.94
N LYS A 429 -15.01 9.35 7.09
CA LYS A 429 -15.88 10.00 8.08
C LYS A 429 -16.37 11.39 7.70
N ASN A 430 -15.88 12.00 6.62
CA ASN A 430 -16.10 13.41 6.34
C ASN A 430 -17.47 13.68 5.70
N VAL A 431 -18.01 14.86 5.98
CA VAL A 431 -19.26 15.40 5.42
C VAL A 431 -19.28 15.27 3.90
N GLY A 432 -20.42 14.83 3.37
CA GLY A 432 -20.63 14.65 1.93
C GLY A 432 -22.04 14.13 1.63
N THR A 433 -22.52 14.44 0.43
CA THR A 433 -23.82 13.99 -0.09
C THR A 433 -23.67 12.76 -0.97
N GLY A 434 -24.62 11.83 -0.91
CA GLY A 434 -24.63 10.63 -1.75
C GLY A 434 -23.39 9.75 -1.54
N LYS A 435 -22.82 9.74 -0.34
CA LYS A 435 -21.62 8.93 -0.06
C LYS A 435 -21.97 7.46 -0.20
N ALA A 436 -21.21 6.75 -1.03
CA ALA A 436 -21.35 5.32 -1.20
C ALA A 436 -21.12 4.60 0.14
N VAL A 437 -21.93 3.58 0.40
CA VAL A 437 -21.83 2.74 1.59
C VAL A 437 -21.37 1.34 1.21
N THR A 438 -20.30 0.90 1.84
CA THR A 438 -19.77 -0.46 1.73
C THR A 438 -20.43 -1.32 2.80
N LEU A 439 -20.97 -2.47 2.38
CA LEU A 439 -21.57 -3.47 3.26
C LEU A 439 -20.54 -4.55 3.58
N ASN A 440 -20.42 -4.92 4.85
CA ASN A 440 -19.44 -5.90 5.32
C ASN A 440 -20.12 -7.03 6.10
N ASN A 441 -19.59 -8.24 5.99
CA ASN A 441 -19.95 -9.41 6.80
C ASN A 441 -21.45 -9.83 6.71
N PHE A 442 -22.10 -9.62 5.57
CA PHE A 442 -23.44 -10.17 5.31
C PHE A 442 -23.34 -11.67 4.96
N SER A 443 -23.99 -12.52 5.75
CA SER A 443 -24.06 -13.97 5.53
C SER A 443 -25.39 -14.55 6.03
N LEU A 444 -25.70 -15.79 5.63
CA LEU A 444 -26.89 -16.51 6.08
C LEU A 444 -26.57 -17.41 7.29
N SER A 445 -27.55 -17.59 8.16
CA SER A 445 -27.51 -18.50 9.31
C SER A 445 -28.77 -19.38 9.36
N GLY A 446 -28.71 -20.47 10.13
CA GLY A 446 -29.80 -21.44 10.28
C GLY A 446 -29.52 -22.79 9.61
N SER A 447 -30.35 -23.77 9.92
CA SER A 447 -30.16 -25.19 9.53
C SER A 447 -30.25 -25.43 8.02
N ALA A 448 -30.95 -24.55 7.29
CA ALA A 448 -31.09 -24.61 5.83
C ALA A 448 -30.21 -23.57 5.09
N ALA A 449 -29.35 -22.82 5.78
CA ALA A 449 -28.59 -21.71 5.19
C ALA A 449 -27.67 -22.13 4.03
N SER A 450 -27.08 -23.33 4.10
CA SER A 450 -26.23 -23.88 3.04
C SER A 450 -26.95 -24.16 1.73
N ASN A 451 -28.30 -24.18 1.74
CA ASN A 451 -29.12 -24.43 0.56
C ASN A 451 -29.32 -23.16 -0.29
N TYR A 452 -28.87 -22.01 0.21
CA TYR A 452 -29.12 -20.71 -0.39
C TYR A 452 -27.82 -19.93 -0.60
N SER A 453 -27.82 -19.08 -1.62
CA SER A 453 -26.80 -18.03 -1.80
C SER A 453 -27.43 -16.66 -1.50
N LEU A 454 -26.67 -15.74 -0.91
CA LEU A 454 -27.17 -14.40 -0.58
C LEU A 454 -26.72 -13.39 -1.62
N THR A 455 -27.68 -12.75 -2.28
CA THR A 455 -27.47 -11.56 -3.09
C THR A 455 -27.87 -10.33 -2.29
N ILE A 456 -26.90 -9.45 -2.02
CA ILE A 456 -27.12 -8.17 -1.33
C ILE A 456 -27.27 -7.03 -2.35
N PRO A 457 -28.11 -6.00 -2.05
CA PRO A 457 -28.21 -4.81 -2.89
C PRO A 457 -26.88 -4.06 -3.00
N THR A 458 -26.62 -3.47 -4.17
CA THR A 458 -25.49 -2.57 -4.41
C THR A 458 -25.97 -1.13 -4.62
N GLY A 459 -25.05 -0.17 -4.63
CA GLY A 459 -25.39 1.23 -4.92
C GLY A 459 -26.08 1.98 -3.77
N LEU A 460 -26.02 1.45 -2.54
CA LEU A 460 -26.51 2.17 -1.37
C LEU A 460 -25.66 3.43 -1.13
N SER A 461 -26.34 4.54 -0.86
CA SER A 461 -25.71 5.79 -0.51
C SER A 461 -26.49 6.51 0.58
N ALA A 462 -25.77 7.28 1.39
CA ALA A 462 -26.35 8.14 2.42
C ALA A 462 -25.49 9.40 2.58
N ASN A 463 -26.04 10.43 3.21
CA ASN A 463 -25.33 11.67 3.47
C ASN A 463 -24.66 11.62 4.84
N ILE A 464 -23.44 12.14 4.94
CA ILE A 464 -22.92 12.66 6.22
C ILE A 464 -23.12 14.16 6.18
N THR A 465 -24.00 14.67 7.04
CA THR A 465 -24.33 16.10 7.13
C THR A 465 -23.42 16.80 8.14
N GLN A 466 -23.16 18.09 7.95
CA GLN A 466 -22.33 18.87 8.87
C GLN A 466 -22.93 18.88 10.26
N LEU A 467 -22.10 18.63 11.28
CA LEU A 467 -22.53 18.73 12.67
C LEU A 467 -22.72 20.22 13.02
N ALA A 468 -23.92 20.57 13.49
CA ALA A 468 -24.27 21.97 13.77
C ALA A 468 -23.38 22.60 14.85
N SER A 469 -23.07 21.86 15.91
CA SER A 469 -22.18 22.32 16.97
C SER A 469 -21.53 21.15 17.69
N VAL A 470 -20.29 21.34 18.15
CA VAL A 470 -19.61 20.43 19.06
C VAL A 470 -19.07 21.18 20.28
N ASN A 471 -19.19 20.54 21.44
CA ASN A 471 -18.64 21.05 22.70
C ASN A 471 -17.25 20.46 22.95
N TRP A 472 -16.35 21.33 23.42
CA TRP A 472 -15.06 20.93 23.98
C TRP A 472 -15.25 20.18 25.31
N THR A 473 -14.60 19.03 25.45
CA THR A 473 -14.59 18.19 26.65
C THR A 473 -13.18 17.95 27.22
N GLY A 474 -12.13 18.46 26.55
CA GLY A 474 -10.73 18.28 26.91
C GLY A 474 -10.23 19.05 28.14
N GLY A 475 -11.12 19.42 29.07
CA GLY A 475 -10.77 20.19 30.26
C GLY A 475 -10.34 21.64 29.96
N LEU A 476 -9.46 22.19 30.80
CA LEU A 476 -8.99 23.58 30.70
C LEU A 476 -7.99 23.81 29.55
N SER A 477 -7.32 22.77 29.06
CA SER A 477 -6.36 22.87 27.97
C SER A 477 -6.23 21.58 27.18
N GLY A 478 -6.09 21.66 25.85
CA GLY A 478 -5.83 20.46 25.05
C GLY A 478 -5.60 20.72 23.57
N ASN A 479 -5.31 19.66 22.82
CA ASN A 479 -5.08 19.69 21.38
C ASN A 479 -6.40 19.56 20.61
N TRP A 480 -6.60 20.45 19.62
CA TRP A 480 -7.75 20.47 18.72
C TRP A 480 -7.93 19.16 17.93
N PHE A 481 -6.86 18.46 17.56
CA PHE A 481 -6.95 17.26 16.71
C PHE A 481 -7.02 15.95 17.50
N ASP A 482 -7.06 16.01 18.83
CA ASP A 482 -7.31 14.84 19.67
C ASP A 482 -8.81 14.62 19.85
N SER A 483 -9.31 13.48 19.37
CA SER A 483 -10.71 13.08 19.47
C SER A 483 -11.24 13.00 20.89
N ALA A 484 -10.39 12.74 21.89
CA ALA A 484 -10.83 12.67 23.29
C ALA A 484 -11.29 14.04 23.84
N ASN A 485 -10.88 15.14 23.20
CA ASN A 485 -11.22 16.49 23.61
C ASN A 485 -12.54 17.01 23.04
N TRP A 486 -13.27 16.20 22.26
CA TRP A 486 -14.53 16.57 21.63
C TRP A 486 -15.65 15.64 22.03
N ALA A 487 -16.82 16.22 22.32
CA ALA A 487 -18.02 15.45 22.59
C ALA A 487 -18.30 14.44 21.46
N GLY A 488 -18.38 13.15 21.81
CA GLY A 488 -18.60 12.06 20.86
C GLY A 488 -17.45 11.77 19.91
N GLY A 489 -16.26 12.37 20.10
CA GLY A 489 -15.12 12.19 19.20
C GLY A 489 -15.21 12.99 17.89
N ALA A 490 -16.16 13.92 17.77
CA ALA A 490 -16.42 14.69 16.55
C ALA A 490 -15.42 15.84 16.36
N VAL A 491 -14.18 15.51 15.97
CA VAL A 491 -13.10 16.49 15.73
C VAL A 491 -13.47 17.46 14.59
N PRO A 492 -13.40 18.79 14.79
CA PRO A 492 -13.53 19.80 13.73
C PRO A 492 -12.26 19.89 12.85
N ASP A 493 -12.05 18.93 11.95
CA ASP A 493 -10.79 18.80 11.19
C ASP A 493 -10.90 19.18 9.69
N ARG A 494 -12.09 19.48 9.21
CA ARG A 494 -12.38 19.99 7.84
C ARG A 494 -13.60 20.92 7.90
N SER A 495 -14.51 20.83 6.93
CA SER A 495 -15.85 21.44 6.98
C SER A 495 -16.87 20.54 7.69
N ASN A 496 -16.41 19.70 8.64
CA ASN A 496 -17.22 18.66 9.26
C ASN A 496 -18.14 19.18 10.38
N VAL A 497 -17.74 20.27 11.02
CA VAL A 497 -18.46 20.91 12.14
C VAL A 497 -18.66 22.38 11.81
N ALA A 498 -19.83 22.92 12.13
CA ALA A 498 -20.13 24.33 11.93
C ALA A 498 -19.65 25.17 13.13
N LEU A 499 -20.19 24.96 14.32
CA LEU A 499 -19.87 25.76 15.51
C LEU A 499 -19.05 24.99 16.53
N VAL A 500 -17.99 25.62 17.04
CA VAL A 500 -17.21 25.11 18.16
C VAL A 500 -17.47 25.95 19.40
N THR A 501 -17.80 25.28 20.51
CA THR A 501 -18.06 25.91 21.82
C THR A 501 -17.20 25.28 22.89
N ALA A 502 -16.58 26.11 23.73
CA ALA A 502 -15.79 25.67 24.87
C ALA A 502 -16.14 26.43 26.14
N PRO A 503 -15.89 25.83 27.33
CA PRO A 503 -15.99 26.56 28.59
C PRO A 503 -15.12 27.83 28.58
N SER A 504 -15.58 28.88 29.27
CA SER A 504 -14.82 30.11 29.39
C SER A 504 -13.48 29.85 30.10
N GLY A 505 -12.40 30.43 29.58
CA GLY A 505 -11.05 30.26 30.14
C GLY A 505 -10.29 29.04 29.60
N THR A 506 -10.89 28.24 28.69
CA THR A 506 -10.19 27.12 28.03
C THR A 506 -9.09 27.61 27.09
N LEU A 507 -7.95 26.91 27.09
CA LEU A 507 -6.88 27.03 26.09
C LEU A 507 -6.99 25.90 25.06
N ILE A 508 -7.36 26.22 23.82
CA ILE A 508 -7.39 25.23 22.74
C ILE A 508 -6.20 25.43 21.81
N THR A 509 -5.39 24.37 21.67
CA THR A 509 -4.23 24.36 20.77
C THR A 509 -4.57 23.75 19.41
N PHE A 510 -4.69 24.59 18.39
CA PHE A 510 -4.79 24.22 16.99
C PHE A 510 -3.39 23.91 16.42
N ASN A 511 -3.02 22.62 16.44
CA ASN A 511 -1.77 22.11 15.90
C ASN A 511 -2.05 21.01 14.86
N PRO A 512 -2.35 21.37 13.61
CA PRO A 512 -2.65 20.38 12.58
C PRO A 512 -1.41 19.54 12.27
N PRO A 513 -1.58 18.24 12.02
CA PRO A 513 -0.55 17.40 11.42
C PRO A 513 -0.05 18.02 10.10
N GLY A 514 1.23 17.81 9.77
CA GLY A 514 1.84 18.40 8.58
C GLY A 514 1.11 17.99 7.29
N GLY A 515 0.74 18.97 6.46
CA GLY A 515 0.12 18.74 5.15
C GLY A 515 -1.41 18.63 5.14
N GLU A 516 -2.08 18.87 6.27
CA GLU A 516 -3.55 18.83 6.33
C GLU A 516 -4.22 20.00 5.57
N PRO A 517 -5.41 19.78 4.96
CA PRO A 517 -6.23 20.84 4.39
C PRO A 517 -6.67 21.90 5.41
N ALA A 518 -7.17 23.03 4.91
CA ALA A 518 -7.75 24.06 5.77
C ALA A 518 -8.97 23.55 6.54
N VAL A 519 -9.05 23.88 7.83
CA VAL A 519 -10.23 23.65 8.67
C VAL A 519 -11.21 24.80 8.46
N ASN A 520 -12.48 24.50 8.21
CA ASN A 520 -13.51 25.51 7.93
C ASN A 520 -14.67 25.34 8.92
N ILE A 521 -14.81 26.28 9.84
CA ILE A 521 -15.92 26.36 10.79
C ILE A 521 -16.69 27.66 10.57
N THR A 522 -17.96 27.71 10.99
CA THR A 522 -18.77 28.94 10.92
C THR A 522 -18.50 29.86 12.09
N GLY A 523 -18.16 29.32 13.27
CA GLY A 523 -17.85 30.10 14.47
C GLY A 523 -17.07 29.32 15.51
N LEU A 524 -16.35 30.07 16.35
CA LEU A 524 -15.59 29.56 17.49
C LEU A 524 -15.86 30.43 18.71
N ASN A 525 -16.47 29.86 19.75
CA ASN A 525 -16.75 30.53 21.01
C ASN A 525 -15.97 29.90 22.16
N LEU A 526 -14.97 30.64 22.66
CA LEU A 526 -14.13 30.29 23.81
C LEU A 526 -14.44 31.16 25.03
N GLY A 527 -15.40 32.09 24.95
CA GLY A 527 -15.61 33.11 25.98
C GLY A 527 -14.32 33.89 26.30
N SER A 528 -13.89 33.87 27.56
CA SER A 528 -12.61 34.44 28.00
C SER A 528 -11.38 33.55 27.75
N GLY A 529 -11.53 32.45 27.00
CA GLY A 529 -10.47 31.50 26.70
C GLY A 529 -9.48 31.96 25.65
N THR A 530 -8.53 31.08 25.32
CA THR A 530 -7.41 31.37 24.42
C THR A 530 -7.39 30.38 23.25
N LEU A 531 -7.28 30.90 22.03
CA LEU A 531 -6.95 30.09 20.85
C LEU A 531 -5.43 30.13 20.66
N ALA A 532 -4.77 28.97 20.76
CA ALA A 532 -3.36 28.83 20.43
C ALA A 532 -3.19 28.14 19.07
N GLN A 533 -2.69 28.82 18.05
CA GLN A 533 -2.45 28.26 16.72
C GLN A 533 -0.95 28.11 16.48
N THR A 534 -0.50 26.89 16.21
CA THR A 534 0.91 26.60 15.96
C THR A 534 1.24 26.40 14.48
N GLY A 535 0.23 26.33 13.61
CA GLY A 535 0.40 26.16 12.17
C GLY A 535 -0.90 26.00 11.39
N GLY A 536 -0.79 25.59 10.12
CA GLY A 536 -1.91 25.31 9.20
C GLY A 536 -2.83 26.50 8.93
N THR A 537 -4.03 26.21 8.40
CA THR A 537 -5.04 27.22 8.07
C THR A 537 -6.35 26.92 8.79
N LEU A 538 -6.83 27.88 9.59
CA LEU A 538 -8.13 27.85 10.25
C LEU A 538 -8.99 29.00 9.71
N ASN A 539 -10.08 28.64 9.04
CA ASN A 539 -11.06 29.57 8.50
C ASN A 539 -12.29 29.58 9.43
N ILE A 540 -12.65 30.76 9.94
CA ILE A 540 -13.82 30.97 10.80
C ILE A 540 -14.79 31.89 10.08
N GLY A 541 -15.99 31.38 9.86
CA GLY A 541 -17.06 32.04 9.10
C GLY A 541 -17.76 33.16 9.85
N ALA A 542 -18.97 33.49 9.39
CA ALA A 542 -19.70 34.68 9.78
C ALA A 542 -20.11 34.76 11.26
N SER A 543 -20.13 33.64 12.00
CA SER A 543 -20.39 33.66 13.44
C SER A 543 -19.16 34.11 14.25
N GLY A 544 -18.00 34.22 13.60
CA GLY A 544 -16.80 34.86 14.12
C GLY A 544 -16.06 34.08 15.20
N LEU A 545 -14.98 34.69 15.68
CA LEU A 545 -14.17 34.23 16.79
C LEU A 545 -14.50 35.04 18.04
N GLN A 546 -14.95 34.37 19.09
CA GLN A 546 -15.09 34.93 20.43
C GLN A 546 -14.02 34.29 21.33
N ALA A 547 -12.99 35.05 21.67
CA ALA A 547 -11.89 34.61 22.53
C ALA A 547 -11.42 35.77 23.42
N GLY A 548 -10.87 35.44 24.59
CA GLY A 548 -10.22 36.39 25.49
C GLY A 548 -8.81 36.74 25.05
N ALA A 549 -8.08 35.79 24.47
CA ALA A 549 -6.73 36.00 23.94
C ALA A 549 -6.45 35.14 22.69
N LEU A 550 -5.42 35.53 21.94
CA LEU A 550 -4.95 34.80 20.77
C LEU A 550 -3.45 34.51 20.91
N GLN A 551 -3.03 33.28 20.62
CA GLN A 551 -1.62 32.86 20.59
C GLN A 551 -1.30 32.15 19.27
N GLN A 552 -1.05 32.91 18.22
CA GLN A 552 -0.67 32.39 16.91
C GLN A 552 0.85 32.42 16.76
N SER A 553 1.54 31.28 16.87
CA SER A 553 2.99 31.22 16.62
C SER A 553 3.33 31.08 15.13
N ALA A 554 2.42 30.52 14.32
CA ALA A 554 2.53 30.41 12.86
C ALA A 554 1.15 30.12 12.22
N GLY A 555 1.12 29.96 10.90
CA GLY A 555 -0.08 29.58 10.14
C GLY A 555 -0.94 30.76 9.69
N THR A 556 -2.16 30.45 9.25
CA THR A 556 -3.17 31.42 8.81
C THR A 556 -4.44 31.25 9.64
N LEU A 557 -4.92 32.37 10.21
CA LEU A 557 -6.25 32.50 10.80
C LEU A 557 -7.05 33.47 9.92
N ALA A 558 -8.06 32.96 9.22
CA ALA A 558 -8.89 33.75 8.33
C ALA A 558 -10.32 33.87 8.87
N LEU A 559 -10.78 35.09 9.05
CA LEU A 559 -12.07 35.41 9.66
C LEU A 559 -13.01 36.03 8.63
N THR A 560 -14.28 35.64 8.67
CA THR A 560 -15.33 36.29 7.85
C THR A 560 -16.10 37.27 8.70
N GLY A 561 -16.18 38.52 8.27
CA GLY A 561 -16.83 39.59 9.03
C GLY A 561 -15.88 40.27 10.04
N ALA A 562 -16.42 41.21 10.81
CA ALA A 562 -15.61 42.01 11.73
C ALA A 562 -15.05 41.19 12.89
N PHE A 563 -13.86 41.54 13.34
CA PHE A 563 -13.16 40.88 14.44
C PHE A 563 -12.69 41.90 15.47
N THR A 564 -12.96 41.63 16.74
CA THR A 564 -12.47 42.44 17.87
C THR A 564 -11.92 41.52 18.95
N LEU A 565 -10.68 41.76 19.37
CA LEU A 565 -10.05 41.08 20.50
C LEU A 565 -9.77 42.11 21.60
N ALA A 566 -10.36 41.88 22.77
CA ALA A 566 -10.16 42.75 23.93
C ALA A 566 -8.83 42.49 24.64
N GLY A 567 -8.44 41.23 24.80
CA GLY A 567 -7.21 40.83 25.49
C GLY A 567 -5.99 40.75 24.57
N PRO A 568 -4.88 40.16 25.06
CA PRO A 568 -3.60 40.15 24.36
C PRO A 568 -3.61 39.25 23.12
N ALA A 569 -2.78 39.60 22.15
CA ALA A 569 -2.49 38.77 20.97
C ALA A 569 -0.99 38.48 20.88
N SER A 570 -0.62 37.21 20.72
CA SER A 570 0.72 36.82 20.30
C SER A 570 0.64 36.34 18.84
N LEU A 571 1.48 36.88 17.95
CA LEU A 571 1.36 36.70 16.49
C LEU A 571 2.67 36.28 15.84
N GLY A 572 2.62 35.32 14.92
CA GLY A 572 3.77 34.84 14.16
C GLY A 572 3.41 34.28 12.78
N GLY A 573 2.18 34.55 12.33
CA GLY A 573 1.66 34.13 11.04
C GLY A 573 0.74 35.18 10.41
N THR A 574 -0.24 34.74 9.64
CA THR A 574 -1.23 35.62 9.02
C THR A 574 -2.53 35.61 9.81
N LEU A 575 -3.00 36.78 10.23
CA LEU A 575 -4.36 37.01 10.70
C LEU A 575 -5.08 37.86 9.66
N SER A 576 -6.16 37.34 9.09
CA SER A 576 -6.92 38.02 8.05
C SER A 576 -8.41 38.09 8.40
N SER A 577 -9.07 39.15 7.95
CA SER A 577 -10.51 39.32 8.12
C SER A 577 -11.15 39.93 6.87
N THR A 578 -12.35 39.50 6.47
CA THR A 578 -13.11 40.22 5.44
C THR A 578 -13.80 41.48 5.99
N GLY A 579 -13.88 41.62 7.32
CA GLY A 579 -14.43 42.79 8.01
C GLY A 579 -13.34 43.66 8.64
N ALA A 580 -13.77 44.63 9.46
CA ALA A 580 -12.85 45.46 10.24
C ALA A 580 -12.18 44.64 11.34
N MET A 581 -10.90 44.91 11.60
CA MET A 581 -10.10 44.21 12.62
C MET A 581 -9.70 45.19 13.73
N THR A 582 -9.97 44.82 14.98
CA THR A 582 -9.59 45.62 16.16
C THR A 582 -8.89 44.73 17.20
N LEU A 583 -7.64 45.04 17.53
CA LEU A 583 -6.89 44.41 18.62
C LEU A 583 -6.65 45.44 19.72
N ASN A 584 -7.40 45.38 20.82
CA ASN A 584 -7.34 46.38 21.88
C ASN A 584 -6.20 46.11 22.88
N GLY A 585 -5.88 44.84 23.15
CA GLY A 585 -4.81 44.45 24.05
C GLY A 585 -3.41 44.58 23.44
N PRO A 586 -2.36 44.31 24.23
CA PRO A 586 -0.98 44.31 23.73
C PRO A 586 -0.76 43.19 22.72
N VAL A 587 0.09 43.46 21.73
CA VAL A 587 0.49 42.54 20.66
C VAL A 587 1.96 42.17 20.85
N SER A 588 2.27 40.89 20.93
CA SER A 588 3.64 40.37 20.94
C SER A 588 3.92 39.55 19.68
N LEU A 589 5.01 39.83 18.98
CA LEU A 589 5.39 39.08 17.78
C LEU A 589 6.27 37.90 18.14
N LEU A 590 5.75 36.68 17.99
CA LEU A 590 6.48 35.41 18.10
C LEU A 590 7.17 35.00 16.79
N GLY A 591 6.82 35.67 15.69
CA GLY A 591 7.29 35.42 14.34
C GLY A 591 7.05 36.65 13.46
N ASN A 592 7.40 36.56 12.18
CA ASN A 592 6.97 37.58 11.22
C ASN A 592 5.46 37.48 11.04
N ALA A 593 4.75 38.58 11.26
CA ALA A 593 3.30 38.59 11.28
C ALA A 593 2.72 39.45 10.17
N THR A 594 1.55 39.03 9.66
CA THR A 594 0.74 39.81 8.72
C THR A 594 -0.67 39.97 9.25
N LEU A 595 -1.13 41.21 9.34
CA LEU A 595 -2.52 41.57 9.57
C LEU A 595 -3.10 42.07 8.26
N SER A 596 -4.21 41.48 7.82
CA SER A 596 -4.85 41.87 6.56
C SER A 596 -6.36 41.98 6.68
N THR A 597 -6.95 42.96 6.01
CA THR A 597 -8.40 43.02 5.82
C THR A 597 -8.76 43.16 4.35
N THR A 598 -10.00 42.83 4.00
CA THR A 598 -10.54 43.08 2.65
C THR A 598 -11.15 44.47 2.60
N ASN A 599 -10.32 45.51 2.44
CA ASN A 599 -10.76 46.91 2.29
C ASN A 599 -11.44 47.53 3.52
N GLN A 600 -11.14 47.02 4.71
CA GLN A 600 -11.78 47.45 5.97
C GLN A 600 -10.75 47.97 6.98
N ALA A 601 -11.20 48.72 7.98
CA ALA A 601 -10.28 49.33 8.95
C ALA A 601 -9.51 48.29 9.78
N ILE A 602 -8.25 48.61 10.12
CA ILE A 602 -7.45 47.89 11.13
C ILE A 602 -7.12 48.87 12.26
N THR A 603 -7.44 48.49 13.50
CA THR A 603 -7.15 49.28 14.70
C THR A 603 -6.32 48.46 15.69
N LEU A 604 -5.17 48.99 16.09
CA LEU A 604 -4.25 48.40 17.06
C LEU A 604 -4.16 49.34 18.27
N GLY A 605 -4.83 48.94 19.34
CA GLY A 605 -5.04 49.72 20.56
C GLY A 605 -3.85 49.70 21.52
N GLY A 606 -3.31 48.51 21.77
CA GLY A 606 -2.22 48.26 22.73
C GLY A 606 -0.82 48.42 22.15
N SER A 607 0.21 48.20 22.98
CA SER A 607 1.60 48.17 22.54
C SER A 607 1.86 47.01 21.58
N ILE A 608 2.87 47.16 20.71
CA ILE A 608 3.28 46.12 19.76
C ILE A 608 4.78 45.88 19.95
N ASP A 609 5.18 44.72 20.47
CA ASP A 609 6.58 44.41 20.76
C ASP A 609 7.00 43.10 20.10
N SER A 610 8.29 42.93 19.80
CA SER A 610 8.83 41.62 19.43
C SER A 610 9.02 40.71 20.66
N ASP A 611 9.26 39.43 20.43
CA ASP A 611 9.69 38.46 21.45
C ASP A 611 11.18 38.61 21.85
N GLY A 612 11.83 39.71 21.45
CA GLY A 612 13.28 39.92 21.61
C GLY A 612 14.12 39.43 20.43
N SER A 613 13.51 38.72 19.47
CA SER A 613 14.14 38.37 18.18
C SER A 613 13.76 39.39 17.09
N PRO A 614 14.52 39.50 15.98
CA PRO A 614 14.18 40.39 14.88
C PRO A 614 12.89 39.93 14.17
N ARG A 615 11.75 40.55 14.52
CA ARG A 615 10.43 40.28 13.95
C ARG A 615 9.90 41.47 13.17
N SER A 616 9.25 41.18 12.04
CA SER A 616 8.57 42.19 11.22
C SER A 616 7.06 42.07 11.30
N LEU A 617 6.38 43.20 11.19
CA LEU A 617 4.93 43.29 11.09
C LEU A 617 4.51 43.94 9.78
N THR A 618 3.61 43.28 9.06
CA THR A 618 2.91 43.85 7.90
C THR A 618 1.45 44.09 8.25
N VAL A 619 0.94 45.29 8.01
CA VAL A 619 -0.46 45.66 8.18
C VAL A 619 -1.02 46.12 6.83
N ASN A 620 -2.04 45.44 6.34
CA ASN A 620 -2.67 45.72 5.05
C ASN A 620 -4.19 45.85 5.19
N ALA A 621 -4.68 47.08 5.21
CA ALA A 621 -6.12 47.35 5.27
C ALA A 621 -6.80 47.43 3.88
N GLY A 622 -6.07 47.21 2.79
CA GLY A 622 -6.55 47.50 1.43
C GLY A 622 -6.92 48.98 1.29
N THR A 623 -8.18 49.27 0.95
CA THR A 623 -8.71 50.65 0.97
C THR A 623 -9.23 51.12 2.34
N GLY A 624 -9.15 50.30 3.38
CA GLY A 624 -9.52 50.67 4.76
C GLY A 624 -8.46 51.52 5.45
N SER A 625 -8.83 52.20 6.54
CA SER A 625 -7.88 52.99 7.35
C SER A 625 -7.09 52.12 8.32
N VAL A 626 -5.90 52.56 8.70
CA VAL A 626 -5.09 51.94 9.76
C VAL A 626 -4.88 52.91 10.91
N THR A 627 -5.22 52.49 12.12
CA THR A 627 -5.03 53.27 13.35
C THR A 627 -4.14 52.50 14.33
N LEU A 628 -3.02 53.09 14.73
CA LEU A 628 -2.13 52.57 15.78
C LEU A 628 -2.07 53.59 16.91
N THR A 629 -2.63 53.24 18.07
CA THR A 629 -2.62 54.13 19.24
C THR A 629 -1.51 53.82 20.23
N GLY A 630 -1.17 52.54 20.39
CA GLY A 630 -0.08 52.11 21.28
C GLY A 630 1.31 52.24 20.65
N ALA A 631 2.32 52.26 21.51
CA ALA A 631 3.73 52.30 21.09
C ALA A 631 4.16 50.97 20.44
N VAL A 632 5.01 51.06 19.43
CA VAL A 632 5.64 49.92 18.75
C VAL A 632 7.09 49.81 19.19
N GLY A 633 7.51 48.62 19.60
CA GLY A 633 8.88 48.29 19.99
C GLY A 633 9.35 48.96 21.27
N SER A 634 8.44 49.42 22.12
CA SER A 634 8.76 50.14 23.36
C SER A 634 9.56 49.31 24.37
N THR A 635 9.33 48.00 24.41
CA THR A 635 10.05 47.06 25.26
C THR A 635 11.06 46.25 24.43
N SER A 636 10.62 45.77 23.26
CA SER A 636 11.46 44.97 22.36
C SER A 636 11.26 45.44 20.91
N PRO A 637 12.28 46.07 20.28
CA PRO A 637 12.16 46.64 18.95
C PRO A 637 11.75 45.64 17.86
N LEU A 638 11.06 46.12 16.82
CA LEU A 638 10.77 45.34 15.61
C LEU A 638 11.92 45.48 14.59
N SER A 639 12.09 44.51 13.70
CA SER A 639 13.05 44.65 12.58
C SER A 639 12.48 45.44 11.40
N ALA A 640 11.17 45.42 11.21
CA ALA A 640 10.48 46.26 10.22
C ALA A 640 8.99 46.40 10.54
N LEU A 641 8.41 47.51 10.09
CA LEU A 641 6.98 47.77 10.12
C LEU A 641 6.52 48.27 8.75
N THR A 642 5.64 47.52 8.09
CA THR A 642 5.05 47.91 6.82
C THR A 642 3.55 48.13 7.01
N ILE A 643 3.04 49.29 6.60
CA ILE A 643 1.63 49.64 6.72
C ILE A 643 1.09 50.10 5.38
N SER A 644 -0.05 49.54 4.98
CA SER A 644 -0.81 49.94 3.80
C SER A 644 -2.30 50.10 4.12
N GLY A 645 -2.91 51.16 3.58
CA GLY A 645 -4.31 51.52 3.83
C GLY A 645 -4.72 52.80 3.09
N SER A 646 -5.94 53.29 3.27
CA SER A 646 -6.36 54.59 2.75
C SER A 646 -5.81 55.74 3.59
N ALA A 647 -6.24 55.87 4.84
CA ALA A 647 -5.75 56.83 5.82
C ALA A 647 -4.99 56.13 6.95
N LEU A 648 -3.91 56.74 7.44
CA LEU A 648 -3.11 56.24 8.57
C LEU A 648 -3.15 57.24 9.73
N SER A 649 -3.42 56.74 10.92
CA SER A 649 -3.34 57.50 12.18
C SER A 649 -2.39 56.77 13.14
N LEU A 650 -1.16 57.26 13.23
CA LEU A 650 -0.09 56.68 14.04
C LEU A 650 0.21 57.62 15.21
N SER A 651 -0.30 57.34 16.42
CA SER A 651 -0.06 58.22 17.59
C SER A 651 1.00 57.71 18.55
N GLY A 652 1.27 56.40 18.57
CA GLY A 652 2.34 55.82 19.38
C GLY A 652 3.73 55.96 18.74
N ASP A 653 4.76 56.00 19.58
CA ASP A 653 6.16 55.94 19.13
C ASP A 653 6.47 54.61 18.44
N VAL A 654 7.36 54.62 17.45
CA VAL A 654 7.81 53.44 16.72
C VAL A 654 9.31 53.25 16.94
N THR A 655 9.69 52.16 17.58
CA THR A 655 11.09 51.76 17.77
C THR A 655 11.38 50.51 16.96
N LEU A 656 12.36 50.59 16.06
CA LEU A 656 12.88 49.45 15.30
C LEU A 656 14.33 49.14 15.71
N ASP A 657 14.89 48.02 15.26
CA ASP A 657 16.17 47.43 15.66
C ASP A 657 17.46 48.25 15.38
N GLY A 658 17.32 49.51 14.98
CA GLY A 658 18.41 50.43 14.69
C GLY A 658 18.73 50.54 13.19
N THR A 659 18.34 49.56 12.37
CA THR A 659 18.44 49.62 10.90
C THR A 659 17.11 49.36 10.18
N GLY A 660 16.06 49.10 10.95
CA GLY A 660 14.74 48.72 10.46
C GLY A 660 14.06 49.78 9.61
N LEU A 661 13.10 49.31 8.81
CA LEU A 661 12.32 50.13 7.89
C LEU A 661 10.88 50.29 8.39
N LEU A 662 10.44 51.55 8.52
CA LEU A 662 9.04 51.93 8.54
C LEU A 662 8.60 52.28 7.12
N SER A 663 7.76 51.44 6.52
CA SER A 663 7.24 51.64 5.16
C SER A 663 5.75 51.96 5.19
N LEU A 664 5.36 53.12 4.66
CA LEU A 664 3.99 53.64 4.69
C LEU A 664 3.46 53.85 3.27
N THR A 665 2.41 53.11 2.92
CA THR A 665 1.72 53.20 1.62
C THR A 665 0.26 53.56 1.83
N HIS A 666 -0.08 54.83 1.61
CA HIS A 666 -1.44 55.35 1.81
C HIS A 666 -1.91 56.32 0.75
N THR A 667 -3.23 56.43 0.57
CA THR A 667 -3.84 57.20 -0.52
C THR A 667 -4.54 58.48 -0.06
N ALA A 668 -5.03 58.53 1.19
CA ALA A 668 -5.69 59.68 1.79
C ALA A 668 -4.73 60.51 2.66
N ALA A 669 -5.23 61.55 3.33
CA ALA A 669 -4.42 62.28 4.32
C ALA A 669 -4.17 61.40 5.56
N SER A 670 -2.93 61.39 6.02
CA SER A 670 -2.47 60.57 7.14
C SER A 670 -1.60 61.37 8.09
N THR A 671 -1.61 61.00 9.36
CA THR A 671 -0.85 61.66 10.43
C THR A 671 0.04 60.67 11.17
N PHE A 672 1.29 61.05 11.38
CA PHE A 672 2.19 60.39 12.33
C PHE A 672 2.56 61.38 13.43
N SER A 673 2.02 61.13 14.62
CA SER A 673 2.20 61.95 15.83
C SER A 673 3.17 61.35 16.84
N GLY A 674 3.56 60.08 16.69
CA GLY A 674 4.67 59.49 17.45
C GLY A 674 6.04 59.87 16.89
N ALA A 675 7.09 59.47 17.60
CA ALA A 675 8.47 59.49 17.12
C ALA A 675 8.82 58.19 16.39
N LEU A 676 9.79 58.21 15.47
CA LEU A 676 10.49 56.98 15.04
C LEU A 676 11.89 56.97 15.69
N LEU A 677 12.09 56.04 16.62
CA LEU A 677 13.24 55.93 17.52
C LEU A 677 14.18 54.83 17.03
N GLY A 678 15.48 54.95 17.32
CA GLY A 678 16.55 54.06 16.86
C GLY A 678 17.45 54.75 15.83
N ASN A 679 18.76 54.71 16.07
CA ASN A 679 19.71 55.67 15.49
C ASN A 679 19.74 55.67 13.95
N ALA A 680 19.70 54.53 13.25
CA ALA A 680 19.77 54.46 11.79
C ALA A 680 18.49 53.92 11.12
N ASN A 681 17.35 53.98 11.83
CA ASN A 681 16.06 53.55 11.29
C ASN A 681 15.60 54.43 10.12
N ARG A 682 14.92 53.80 9.16
CA ARG A 682 14.55 54.40 7.88
C ARG A 682 13.04 54.58 7.78
N LEU A 683 12.63 55.67 7.11
CA LEU A 683 11.25 55.91 6.74
C LEU A 683 11.10 55.85 5.21
N THR A 684 10.13 55.10 4.70
CA THR A 684 9.71 55.17 3.29
C THR A 684 8.24 55.57 3.20
N LYS A 685 7.99 56.66 2.48
CA LYS A 685 6.68 57.19 2.13
C LYS A 685 6.40 56.90 0.65
N ALA A 686 5.60 55.87 0.38
CA ALA A 686 5.39 55.33 -0.97
C ALA A 686 3.99 55.57 -1.56
N GLY A 687 2.99 55.90 -0.74
CA GLY A 687 1.61 56.12 -1.23
C GLY A 687 1.35 57.53 -1.79
N ALA A 688 0.26 57.72 -2.53
CA ALA A 688 -0.10 59.00 -3.13
C ALA A 688 -0.56 60.08 -2.11
N GLY A 689 -1.02 59.67 -0.93
CA GLY A 689 -1.58 60.55 0.09
C GLY A 689 -0.57 61.50 0.74
N ASN A 690 -1.05 62.48 1.50
CA ASN A 690 -0.19 63.33 2.32
C ASN A 690 0.14 62.63 3.65
N LEU A 691 1.40 62.58 4.05
CA LEU A 691 1.81 62.19 5.40
C LEU A 691 2.24 63.42 6.18
N THR A 692 1.52 63.78 7.24
CA THR A 692 1.92 64.86 8.14
C THR A 692 2.63 64.31 9.36
N LEU A 693 3.88 64.70 9.58
CA LEU A 693 4.64 64.43 10.79
C LEU A 693 4.40 65.58 11.78
N THR A 694 3.73 65.33 12.90
CA THR A 694 3.51 66.37 13.92
C THR A 694 4.54 66.33 15.05
N SER A 695 5.38 65.29 15.08
CA SER A 695 6.49 65.11 16.02
C SER A 695 7.83 65.00 15.29
N ASP A 696 8.91 65.31 16.01
CA ASP A 696 10.27 65.29 15.46
C ASP A 696 10.79 63.86 15.29
N LEU A 697 11.22 63.50 14.08
CA LEU A 697 11.82 62.21 13.77
C LEU A 697 13.33 62.25 13.98
N MET A 698 13.77 61.69 15.12
CA MET A 698 15.17 61.70 15.56
C MET A 698 16.06 60.61 14.90
N ALA A 699 15.48 59.67 14.15
CA ALA A 699 16.23 58.65 13.43
C ALA A 699 17.11 59.27 12.31
N THR A 700 18.38 58.87 12.24
CA THR A 700 19.36 59.38 11.27
C THR A 700 19.40 58.58 9.97
N GLY A 701 18.65 57.48 9.88
CA GLY A 701 18.51 56.71 8.65
C GLY A 701 17.82 57.52 7.53
N THR A 702 17.98 57.06 6.30
CA THR A 702 17.45 57.78 5.13
C THR A 702 15.92 57.79 5.12
N THR A 703 15.33 58.98 4.99
CA THR A 703 13.91 59.17 4.68
C THR A 703 13.72 59.19 3.16
N THR A 704 12.91 58.27 2.63
CA THR A 704 12.61 58.15 1.20
C THR A 704 11.17 58.57 0.93
N ILE A 705 10.96 59.56 0.07
CA ILE A 705 9.65 60.00 -0.42
C ILE A 705 9.55 59.51 -1.86
N SER A 706 8.97 58.33 -2.04
CA SER A 706 8.81 57.71 -3.36
C SER A 706 7.58 58.24 -4.11
N ALA A 707 6.52 58.64 -3.40
CA ALA A 707 5.33 59.25 -3.99
C ALA A 707 4.54 60.13 -2.99
N GLY A 708 3.62 60.94 -3.54
CA GLY A 708 2.76 61.83 -2.76
C GLY A 708 3.52 62.93 -2.01
N THR A 709 2.97 63.37 -0.89
CA THR A 709 3.53 64.45 -0.07
C THR A 709 3.96 63.94 1.31
N LEU A 710 5.14 64.38 1.78
CA LEU A 710 5.54 64.35 3.18
C LEU A 710 5.53 65.79 3.71
N THR A 711 4.70 66.08 4.72
CA THR A 711 4.63 67.38 5.39
C THR A 711 5.30 67.27 6.76
N LEU A 712 6.31 68.11 7.00
CA LEU A 712 6.96 68.26 8.30
C LEU A 712 6.26 69.38 9.06
N GLY A 713 5.51 69.00 10.10
CA GLY A 713 4.70 69.90 10.92
C GLY A 713 3.29 70.13 10.41
N ASN A 714 2.45 70.69 11.28
CA ASN A 714 1.06 71.05 11.02
C ASN A 714 0.78 72.55 11.30
N GLY A 715 1.81 73.40 11.19
CA GLY A 715 1.79 74.81 11.60
C GLY A 715 2.29 75.06 13.03
N GLY A 716 2.51 74.00 13.82
CA GLY A 716 3.12 74.06 15.14
C GLY A 716 4.67 74.12 15.13
N ALA A 717 5.26 73.96 16.32
CA ALA A 717 6.72 74.02 16.53
C ALA A 717 7.43 72.66 16.43
N SER A 718 6.74 71.59 16.00
CA SER A 718 7.25 70.21 15.95
C SER A 718 6.97 69.56 14.59
N GLY A 719 7.70 68.50 14.26
CA GLY A 719 7.71 67.86 12.94
C GLY A 719 9.02 68.13 12.20
N SER A 720 9.94 67.17 12.17
CA SER A 720 11.25 67.28 11.48
C SER A 720 11.79 65.89 11.16
N VAL A 721 12.89 65.82 10.40
CA VAL A 721 13.64 64.57 10.14
C VAL A 721 15.14 64.83 10.31
N ALA A 722 15.86 63.93 10.97
CA ALA A 722 17.29 64.09 11.24
C ALA A 722 18.20 63.56 10.11
N GLY A 723 17.83 62.43 9.48
CA GLY A 723 18.63 61.76 8.45
C GLY A 723 18.62 62.39 7.06
N ALA A 724 19.33 61.74 6.11
CA ALA A 724 19.30 62.12 4.70
C ALA A 724 17.90 61.91 4.08
N ILE A 725 17.58 62.67 3.03
CA ILE A 725 16.30 62.60 2.34
C ILE A 725 16.52 62.25 0.86
N VAL A 726 15.84 61.22 0.38
CA VAL A 726 15.69 60.91 -1.05
C VAL A 726 14.27 61.26 -1.44
N ASN A 727 14.08 62.32 -2.23
CA ASN A 727 12.78 62.87 -2.56
C ASN A 727 12.47 62.75 -4.06
N SER A 728 11.49 61.91 -4.39
CA SER A 728 10.89 61.79 -5.73
C SER A 728 9.44 62.29 -5.78
N GLY A 729 8.86 62.70 -4.64
CA GLY A 729 7.51 63.26 -4.51
C GLY A 729 7.53 64.74 -4.15
N SER A 730 6.81 65.10 -3.08
CA SER A 730 6.80 66.45 -2.51
C SER A 730 7.18 66.43 -1.03
N LEU A 731 8.11 67.29 -0.64
CA LEU A 731 8.47 67.58 0.75
C LEU A 731 7.95 68.98 1.09
N VAL A 732 7.09 69.09 2.09
CA VAL A 732 6.51 70.35 2.56
C VAL A 732 6.98 70.62 3.99
N ILE A 733 7.45 71.84 4.27
CA ILE A 733 7.76 72.31 5.61
C ILE A 733 6.62 73.23 6.05
N ASN A 734 5.85 72.82 7.06
CA ASN A 734 4.72 73.56 7.62
C ASN A 734 4.90 73.69 9.14
N ARG A 735 5.76 74.61 9.56
CA ARG A 735 6.10 74.86 10.96
C ARG A 735 6.11 76.35 11.25
N SER A 736 5.83 76.70 12.51
CA SER A 736 6.01 78.06 13.03
C SER A 736 7.42 78.32 13.56
N ALA A 737 8.10 77.29 14.08
CA ALA A 737 9.48 77.39 14.58
C ALA A 737 10.53 77.01 13.51
N PRO A 738 11.73 77.61 13.53
CA PRO A 738 12.83 77.23 12.65
C PRO A 738 13.13 75.73 12.68
N VAL A 739 13.61 75.18 11.56
CA VAL A 739 14.00 73.78 11.43
C VAL A 739 15.30 73.64 10.65
N THR A 740 16.19 72.78 11.14
CA THR A 740 17.44 72.42 10.46
C THR A 740 17.32 71.01 9.89
N LEU A 741 17.51 70.87 8.58
CA LEU A 741 17.66 69.56 7.93
C LEU A 741 19.14 69.31 7.67
N ALA A 742 19.73 68.42 8.48
CA ALA A 742 21.18 68.20 8.47
C ALA A 742 21.66 67.21 7.40
N GLY A 743 20.82 66.23 7.05
CA GLY A 743 21.13 65.24 6.03
C GLY A 743 21.11 65.80 4.60
N ASN A 744 21.80 65.11 3.68
CA ASN A 744 21.74 65.43 2.26
C ASN A 744 20.32 65.26 1.71
N ILE A 745 19.88 66.14 0.82
CA ILE A 745 18.60 66.05 0.11
C ILE A 745 18.87 65.75 -1.37
N SER A 746 18.44 64.57 -1.83
CA SER A 746 18.65 64.07 -3.20
C SER A 746 17.33 63.69 -3.87
N GLY A 747 17.36 63.35 -5.17
CA GLY A 747 16.16 63.01 -5.96
C GLY A 747 15.62 64.17 -6.81
N ASN A 748 14.50 63.94 -7.50
CA ASN A 748 13.89 64.83 -8.49
C ASN A 748 12.57 65.49 -8.03
N GLY A 749 12.17 65.29 -6.77
CA GLY A 749 10.94 65.82 -6.19
C GLY A 749 10.98 67.30 -5.82
N THR A 750 9.87 67.82 -5.30
CA THR A 750 9.70 69.23 -4.90
C THR A 750 9.98 69.46 -3.41
N LEU A 751 10.48 70.64 -3.05
CA LEU A 751 10.62 71.13 -1.68
C LEU A 751 9.88 72.46 -1.54
N ASN A 752 8.86 72.50 -0.70
CA ASN A 752 7.96 73.64 -0.50
C ASN A 752 7.98 74.10 0.96
N LEU A 753 8.00 75.41 1.20
CA LEU A 753 7.86 76.02 2.52
C LEU A 753 6.46 76.66 2.60
N ALA A 754 5.62 76.19 3.51
CA ALA A 754 4.20 76.55 3.61
C ALA A 754 3.86 77.50 4.77
N ALA A 755 4.82 77.80 5.65
CA ALA A 755 4.66 78.66 6.82
C ALA A 755 5.86 79.60 7.01
N ASP A 756 5.70 80.65 7.83
CA ASP A 756 6.69 81.72 8.09
C ASP A 756 7.85 81.28 9.01
N SER A 757 8.39 80.09 8.77
CA SER A 757 9.55 79.57 9.51
C SER A 757 10.84 79.74 8.72
N THR A 758 11.96 79.69 9.45
CA THR A 758 13.29 79.60 8.85
C THR A 758 13.65 78.14 8.61
N LEU A 759 13.97 77.79 7.35
CA LEU A 759 14.54 76.48 6.99
C LEU A 759 16.07 76.62 6.83
N THR A 760 16.82 75.89 7.65
CA THR A 760 18.29 75.81 7.54
C THR A 760 18.68 74.47 6.91
N LEU A 761 19.46 74.51 5.82
CA LEU A 761 20.01 73.32 5.18
C LEU A 761 21.53 73.27 5.41
N THR A 762 22.02 72.22 6.08
CA THR A 762 23.47 72.04 6.32
C THR A 762 24.09 70.90 5.52
N GLY A 763 23.27 69.95 5.04
CA GLY A 763 23.66 68.91 4.08
C GLY A 763 23.65 69.38 2.61
N ASN A 764 24.21 68.56 1.71
CA ASN A 764 24.23 68.85 0.28
C ASN A 764 22.85 68.61 -0.35
N LYS A 765 22.43 69.49 -1.28
CA LYS A 765 21.28 69.28 -2.16
C LYS A 765 21.76 68.91 -3.56
N THR A 766 21.48 67.68 -4.03
CA THR A 766 22.09 67.12 -5.28
C THR A 766 21.10 66.90 -6.43
N SER A 767 19.95 67.59 -6.45
CA SER A 767 18.89 67.34 -7.44
C SER A 767 19.17 67.89 -8.85
N THR A 768 19.05 67.05 -9.88
CA THR A 768 18.96 67.41 -11.30
C THR A 768 17.50 67.69 -11.70
N GLY A 769 16.94 68.86 -11.33
CA GLY A 769 15.63 69.30 -11.87
C GLY A 769 14.65 70.05 -10.94
N SER A 770 14.98 70.32 -9.68
CA SER A 770 14.01 70.87 -8.72
C SER A 770 13.78 72.39 -8.88
N HIS A 771 12.54 72.81 -9.16
CA HIS A 771 12.10 74.17 -8.88
C HIS A 771 11.90 74.34 -7.36
N LEU A 772 12.74 75.15 -6.70
CA LEU A 772 12.38 75.76 -5.42
C LEU A 772 11.23 76.73 -5.70
N ARG A 773 10.00 76.36 -5.37
CA ARG A 773 8.85 77.26 -5.46
C ARG A 773 8.56 77.83 -4.09
N HIS A 774 8.80 79.12 -3.91
CA HIS A 774 8.01 79.89 -2.96
C HIS A 774 6.67 80.22 -3.62
N GLY A 775 5.56 79.94 -2.94
CA GLY A 775 4.29 80.62 -3.17
C GLY A 775 3.06 79.72 -3.35
N HIS A 776 1.94 80.10 -2.74
CA HIS A 776 0.96 80.99 -3.39
C HIS A 776 -0.08 81.59 -2.39
N ALA A 777 -0.42 82.86 -2.63
CA ALA A 777 -1.58 83.67 -2.24
C ALA A 777 -2.30 83.40 -0.89
N GLY A 778 -2.08 84.27 0.10
CA GLY A 778 -3.04 84.47 1.20
C GLY A 778 -2.48 84.85 2.58
N ALA A 779 -1.17 84.73 2.83
CA ALA A 779 -0.58 85.06 4.14
C ALA A 779 0.65 85.96 3.98
N SER A 780 0.69 87.02 4.78
CA SER A 780 1.66 88.13 4.77
C SER A 780 2.93 87.79 5.55
N GLY A 781 3.73 86.83 5.08
CA GLY A 781 4.86 86.37 5.86
C GLY A 781 6.12 86.02 5.06
N SER A 782 7.26 86.44 5.62
CA SER A 782 8.60 86.41 5.03
C SER A 782 9.36 85.14 5.46
N GLY A 783 9.04 84.00 4.86
CA GLY A 783 9.85 82.78 5.05
C GLY A 783 11.31 82.99 4.59
N ARG A 784 12.30 82.50 5.36
CA ARG A 784 13.74 82.65 5.11
C ARG A 784 14.40 81.27 4.95
N ILE A 785 15.23 81.10 3.92
CA ILE A 785 16.05 79.89 3.72
C ILE A 785 17.51 80.25 3.92
N ASP A 786 18.16 79.68 4.95
CA ASP A 786 19.59 79.86 5.23
C ASP A 786 20.38 78.65 4.70
N LEU A 787 21.34 78.92 3.80
CA LEU A 787 22.15 77.90 3.09
C LEU A 787 23.61 77.96 3.58
N ASN A 788 24.09 76.90 4.22
CA ASN A 788 25.48 76.85 4.73
C ASN A 788 26.50 76.19 3.76
N ARG A 789 26.08 75.66 2.59
CA ARG A 789 26.96 75.02 1.57
C ARG A 789 26.46 75.15 0.10
N ARG A 790 27.35 74.86 -0.87
CA ARG A 790 27.24 75.07 -2.34
C ARG A 790 26.10 74.26 -3.00
N ILE A 791 25.30 74.91 -3.87
CA ILE A 791 24.32 74.24 -4.76
C ILE A 791 25.03 73.87 -6.07
N GLU A 792 25.08 72.58 -6.42
CA GLU A 792 25.49 72.13 -7.76
C GLU A 792 24.28 72.14 -8.70
N LEU A 793 24.10 73.25 -9.43
CA LEU A 793 23.17 73.32 -10.56
C LEU A 793 23.83 72.70 -11.78
N HIS A 794 23.54 71.43 -12.08
CA HIS A 794 23.85 70.89 -13.41
C HIS A 794 22.92 71.55 -14.45
N ARG A 795 23.43 72.56 -15.14
CA ARG A 795 22.81 73.08 -16.37
C ARG A 795 22.89 71.99 -17.43
N GLY A 796 21.75 71.41 -17.79
CA GLY A 796 21.61 70.65 -19.02
C GLY A 796 22.01 71.53 -20.21
N HIS A 797 22.85 70.98 -21.08
CA HIS A 797 23.32 71.62 -22.31
C HIS A 797 22.14 72.19 -23.11
N HIS A 798 22.01 73.52 -23.13
CA HIS A 798 21.21 74.20 -24.15
C HIS A 798 21.96 74.09 -25.48
N HIS A 799 21.50 73.19 -26.35
CA HIS A 799 21.76 73.29 -27.78
C HIS A 799 21.26 74.65 -28.27
N GLN A 800 22.20 75.53 -28.65
CA GLN A 800 21.91 76.70 -29.45
C GLN A 800 21.32 76.24 -30.80
N ARG A 801 20.00 76.35 -30.96
CA ARG A 801 19.39 76.38 -32.29
C ARG A 801 19.67 77.75 -32.89
N ARG A 802 20.67 77.80 -33.77
CA ARG A 802 20.84 78.88 -34.74
C ARG A 802 19.61 78.90 -35.65
N HIS A 803 18.89 80.01 -35.67
CA HIS A 803 17.94 80.35 -36.71
C HIS A 803 18.67 81.18 -37.78
N PRO A 804 18.57 80.85 -39.09
CA PRO A 804 19.04 81.73 -40.15
C PRO A 804 17.89 82.54 -40.75
N ASP A 805 18.22 83.80 -41.05
CA ASP A 805 17.67 84.72 -42.06
C ASP A 805 16.17 85.11 -42.04
N ARG A 806 15.93 86.42 -41.87
CA ARG A 806 15.55 87.28 -43.00
C ARG A 806 15.62 88.80 -42.70
N ARG A 807 16.59 89.42 -43.36
CA ARG A 807 16.67 90.77 -44.00
C ARG A 807 16.82 92.06 -43.16
N PRO A 808 17.83 92.89 -43.48
CA PRO A 808 18.00 94.25 -42.98
C PRO A 808 17.52 95.32 -43.98
N PHE A 809 17.05 96.47 -43.47
CA PHE A 809 17.02 97.73 -44.23
C PHE A 809 17.84 98.81 -43.49
N PRO A 810 18.53 99.70 -44.21
CA PRO A 810 19.68 100.43 -43.69
C PRO A 810 19.33 101.79 -43.06
N ARG A 811 20.23 102.21 -42.17
CA ARG A 811 20.35 103.55 -41.58
C ARG A 811 20.46 104.64 -42.66
N LEU A 812 19.75 105.74 -42.43
CA LEU A 812 20.17 107.09 -42.83
C LEU A 812 19.97 108.00 -41.62
N GLY A 813 21.07 108.56 -41.13
CA GLY A 813 21.04 109.60 -40.11
C GLY A 813 20.85 110.97 -40.74
N HIS A 814 20.23 111.90 -40.00
CA HIS A 814 20.84 113.15 -39.57
C HIS A 814 19.83 114.02 -38.80
N HIS A 815 20.38 114.70 -37.79
CA HIS A 815 20.00 116.01 -37.25
C HIS A 815 18.68 116.26 -36.52
N ARG A 816 18.85 116.57 -35.21
CA ARG A 816 18.43 117.82 -34.53
C ARG A 816 17.00 118.33 -34.81
N GLN A 817 16.12 118.31 -33.82
CA GLN A 817 15.82 119.43 -32.90
C GLN A 817 14.54 119.16 -32.09
N ARG A 818 14.64 119.44 -30.78
CA ARG A 818 13.69 120.13 -29.88
C ARG A 818 12.18 120.20 -30.21
N HIS A 819 11.43 119.91 -29.14
CA HIS A 819 10.22 120.56 -28.61
C HIS A 819 8.81 120.16 -29.07
N HIS A 820 8.01 119.87 -28.02
CA HIS A 820 6.57 120.06 -27.78
C HIS A 820 5.51 119.19 -28.49
N GLY A 821 4.77 118.47 -27.63
CA GLY A 821 3.31 118.63 -27.48
C GLY A 821 2.42 117.77 -28.37
N GLY A 822 1.62 116.91 -27.73
CA GLY A 822 0.55 116.11 -28.34
C GLY A 822 0.49 114.72 -27.76
#